data_AF-V5H9W3-F1
#
_entry.id   AF-V5H9W3-F1
#
_cell.length_a   1.000
_cell.length_b   1.000
_cell.length_c   1.000
_cell.angle_alpha   90.00
_cell.angle_beta   90.00
_cell.angle_gamma   90.00
#
_symmetry.space_group_name_H-M   'P 1'
#
loop_
_entity.id
_entity.type
_entity.pdbx_description
1 polymer ?
#
loop_
_entity_poly.entity_id
_entity_poly.type
_entity_poly.pdbx_seq_one_letter_code
_entity_poly.pdbx_strand_id
1 'polypeptide(L)'
;MMGQALHIISKLLLEGLLHITELDPVRRYLPSCNRPRRTDRYSAFQGKAVSAATDLVVQVVLIAESMRLQAMMATYGIQTQTPHEVEPVQIWSPKQLMKVYEFLGVNRKLGLKGRPRRPIGALGTSKLYRICGQTVLCYPLIFEVNDFYLSHDMALLIDDIKNELTFVGKYWRMSGRPTMAIVIREDNMRDSHFKELLDLLAMLKKGHCDGLKVRMGRLQNLISSSCIEHLDFLHLLPHDALPKFEAFQQLEHTNTGYQSLTDVPKAIAYSEPSYDYSSFYSKPNNEIIEALSHVDTLHGQSQLLGILWHRVSPNFTIDGVMLKDRLEKLTRQAGALKHWAVVRHCSSILGKVVDSLSPYITAILVNGKQITVGVFGRDEAVIDKPLTPKEIKSIIYTQCKDHVYHAVLLQEVIVYVGRLVSTTPKLFEGILKIRTGSVIHAMNLYLKFTSDNPPALESLSPSELRKVVYQVFTLRDNADIRMSQHCTRQIEGALCRVPKDFFDRVWDVMTRTPGGIVVGGHHLPQQPTLSELTIYDLNFALQVEMLLSHISLPEYRHVMIELLMVIDVILKRNPEFSFSDKVDLDVLIRDAFSMFKAEKESPGSDPNNVTNFYDSPSSVTSCYLSRGIMTRLLTSGIGISTEECSIS
;
A
#
# COMPACT_ATOMS: atom_id res chain seq x y z
N MET A 1 -17.14 8.65 25.27
CA MET A 1 -16.13 9.61 25.79
C MET A 1 -15.67 10.65 24.77
N MET A 2 -15.20 10.28 23.57
CA MET A 2 -14.70 11.28 22.59
C MET A 2 -15.76 12.32 22.17
N GLY A 3 -17.00 11.89 21.90
CA GLY A 3 -18.10 12.81 21.53
C GLY A 3 -18.48 13.78 22.66
N GLN A 4 -18.49 13.31 23.90
CA GLN A 4 -18.72 14.17 25.09
C GLN A 4 -17.57 15.17 25.27
N ALA A 5 -16.32 14.73 25.11
CA ALA A 5 -15.16 15.62 25.18
C ALA A 5 -15.21 16.71 24.09
N LEU A 6 -15.58 16.34 22.86
CA LEU A 6 -15.73 17.29 21.75
C LEU A 6 -16.83 18.31 22.03
N HIS A 7 -18.00 17.85 22.51
CA HIS A 7 -19.11 18.71 22.89
C HIS A 7 -18.72 19.71 24.00
N ILE A 8 -17.99 19.25 25.02
CA ILE A 8 -17.51 20.11 26.11
C ILE A 8 -16.52 21.15 25.57
N ILE A 9 -15.52 20.74 24.79
CA ILE A 9 -14.54 21.67 24.20
C ILE A 9 -15.24 22.70 23.30
N SER A 10 -16.20 22.27 22.48
CA SER A 10 -17.00 23.16 21.64
C SER A 10 -17.81 24.16 22.46
N LYS A 11 -18.44 23.73 23.56
CA LYS A 11 -19.15 24.64 24.47
C LYS A 11 -18.21 25.66 25.11
N LEU A 12 -17.04 25.22 25.60
CA LEU A 12 -16.05 26.12 26.20
C LEU A 12 -15.53 27.17 25.20
N LEU A 13 -15.38 26.80 23.92
CA LEU A 13 -15.02 27.75 22.86
C LEU A 13 -16.15 28.74 22.57
N LEU A 14 -17.41 28.27 22.46
CA LEU A 14 -18.57 29.12 22.18
C LEU A 14 -18.85 30.12 23.32
N GLU A 15 -18.66 29.68 24.56
CA GLU A 15 -18.82 30.51 25.77
C GLU A 15 -17.60 31.42 26.03
N GLY A 16 -16.54 31.33 25.21
CA GLY A 16 -15.33 32.14 25.35
C GLY A 16 -14.47 31.79 26.57
N LEU A 17 -14.74 30.66 27.22
CA LEU A 17 -14.00 30.14 28.38
C LEU A 17 -12.67 29.47 27.99
N LEU A 18 -12.51 29.15 26.70
CA LEU A 18 -11.31 28.56 26.13
C LEU A 18 -10.95 29.29 24.84
N HIS A 19 -9.74 29.81 24.73
CA HIS A 19 -9.27 30.46 23.51
C HIS A 19 -8.59 29.46 22.57
N ILE A 20 -8.66 29.68 21.25
CA ILE A 20 -8.05 28.77 20.26
C ILE A 20 -6.54 28.59 20.43
N THR A 21 -5.87 29.59 21.01
CA THR A 21 -4.43 29.54 21.32
C THR A 21 -4.09 28.65 22.50
N GLU A 22 -5.06 28.34 23.35
CA GLU A 22 -4.89 27.45 24.52
C GLU A 22 -5.06 25.99 24.12
N LEU A 23 -5.90 25.72 23.11
CA LEU A 23 -6.02 24.39 22.47
C LEU A 23 -4.76 23.98 21.71
N ASP A 24 -4.10 24.94 21.08
CA ASP A 24 -2.84 24.72 20.37
C ASP A 24 -1.76 25.73 20.81
N PRO A 25 -1.07 25.46 21.95
CA PRO A 25 -0.05 26.36 22.50
C PRO A 25 1.13 26.59 21.54
N VAL A 26 1.33 25.69 20.57
CA VAL A 26 2.40 25.74 19.57
C VAL A 26 1.93 26.45 18.28
N ARG A 27 0.64 26.79 18.19
CA ARG A 27 -0.02 27.45 17.05
C ARG A 27 0.31 26.78 15.72
N ARG A 28 0.28 25.44 15.68
CA ARG A 28 0.46 24.64 14.46
C ARG A 28 -0.57 24.98 13.38
N TYR A 29 -1.76 25.46 13.76
CA TYR A 29 -2.77 25.97 12.83
C TYR A 29 -2.30 27.22 12.04
N LEU A 30 -1.31 27.96 12.54
CA LEU A 30 -0.71 29.09 11.83
C LEU A 30 0.44 28.64 10.91
N PRO A 31 0.70 29.36 9.79
CA PRO A 31 1.93 29.21 9.02
C PRO A 31 3.16 29.43 9.90
N SER A 32 4.29 28.77 9.61
CA SER A 32 5.50 28.87 10.45
C SER A 32 5.99 30.30 10.68
N CYS A 33 5.83 31.19 9.70
CA CYS A 33 6.15 32.62 9.83
C CYS A 33 5.38 33.33 10.95
N ASN A 34 4.18 32.85 11.28
CA ASN A 34 3.27 33.46 12.26
C ASN A 34 3.28 32.72 13.61
N ARG A 35 4.14 31.70 13.77
CA ARG A 35 4.25 30.92 15.01
C ARG A 35 5.13 31.63 16.04
N PRO A 36 4.83 31.50 17.36
CA PRO A 36 5.60 32.15 18.41
C PRO A 36 7.06 31.71 18.37
N ARG A 37 7.98 32.67 18.47
CA ARG A 37 9.41 32.39 18.67
C ARG A 37 9.68 32.16 20.15
N ARG A 38 10.53 31.18 20.46
CA ARG A 38 11.22 31.11 21.74
C ARG A 38 12.68 31.47 21.50
N THR A 39 13.16 32.51 22.17
CA THR A 39 14.53 33.06 21.99
C THR A 39 15.62 32.04 22.26
N ASP A 40 15.35 31.04 23.10
CA ASP A 40 16.38 30.17 23.67
C ASP A 40 16.54 28.85 22.91
N ARG A 41 15.73 28.59 21.86
CA ARG A 41 15.78 27.31 21.12
C ARG A 41 15.57 27.51 19.63
N TYR A 42 16.52 27.03 18.84
CA TYR A 42 16.37 26.96 17.39
C TYR A 42 15.34 25.87 17.02
N SER A 43 14.37 26.20 16.17
CA SER A 43 13.37 25.24 15.68
C SER A 43 12.98 25.54 14.24
N ALA A 44 13.04 24.53 13.37
CA ALA A 44 12.58 24.61 11.98
C ALA A 44 11.08 24.95 11.85
N PHE A 45 10.30 24.76 12.92
CA PHE A 45 8.88 25.09 12.98
C PHE A 45 8.59 26.55 13.33
N GLN A 46 9.60 27.35 13.67
CA GLN A 46 9.48 28.75 14.06
C GLN A 46 9.95 29.67 12.92
N GLY A 47 9.24 30.78 12.71
CA GLY A 47 9.38 31.62 11.52
C GLY A 47 10.61 32.53 11.48
N LYS A 48 11.27 32.65 10.31
CA LYS A 48 11.97 33.88 9.90
C LYS A 48 10.98 34.82 9.20
N ALA A 49 11.08 36.13 9.47
CA ALA A 49 10.19 37.17 8.91
C ALA A 49 10.27 37.31 7.37
N VAL A 50 11.14 36.54 6.71
CA VAL A 50 11.39 36.62 5.27
C VAL A 50 10.59 35.52 4.55
N SER A 51 9.47 35.93 3.97
CA SER A 51 8.84 35.42 2.73
C SER A 51 9.00 33.92 2.41
N ALA A 52 8.39 33.04 3.21
CA ALA A 52 8.27 31.62 2.88
C ALA A 52 6.94 31.25 2.17
N ALA A 53 6.05 32.21 1.92
CA ALA A 53 4.65 31.91 1.59
C ALA A 53 4.29 31.91 0.09
N THR A 54 5.09 32.46 -0.83
CA THR A 54 4.62 32.68 -2.21
C THR A 54 5.40 31.97 -3.31
N ASP A 55 6.61 31.45 -3.05
CA ASP A 55 7.38 30.71 -4.07
C ASP A 55 8.22 29.57 -3.48
N LEU A 56 7.53 28.53 -3.00
CA LEU A 56 8.18 27.31 -2.55
C LEU A 56 8.88 26.63 -3.73
N VAL A 57 10.19 26.46 -3.61
CA VAL A 57 11.02 25.74 -4.58
C VAL A 57 11.72 24.64 -3.83
N VAL A 58 11.53 23.39 -4.28
CA VAL A 58 12.21 22.23 -3.70
C VAL A 58 13.63 22.18 -4.24
N GLN A 59 14.60 22.13 -3.34
CA GLN A 59 16.01 22.03 -3.70
C GLN A 59 16.39 20.56 -3.85
N VAL A 60 17.08 20.22 -4.94
CA VAL A 60 17.52 18.86 -5.23
C VAL A 60 19.04 18.83 -5.33
N VAL A 61 19.65 17.92 -4.58
CA VAL A 61 21.08 17.64 -4.62
C VAL A 61 21.25 16.21 -5.13
N LEU A 62 22.03 16.06 -6.20
CA LEU A 62 22.34 14.74 -6.77
C LEU A 62 23.66 14.22 -6.22
N ILE A 63 23.61 13.05 -5.59
CA ILE A 63 24.77 12.36 -5.03
C ILE A 63 25.06 11.12 -5.88
N ALA A 64 26.22 11.05 -6.52
CA ALA A 64 26.69 9.85 -7.20
C ALA A 64 27.50 8.99 -6.20
N GLU A 65 27.25 7.68 -6.14
CA GLU A 65 27.97 6.82 -5.19
C GLU A 65 29.47 6.68 -5.51
N SER A 66 29.90 6.91 -6.75
CA SER A 66 31.31 6.83 -7.17
C SER A 66 31.71 8.00 -8.09
N MET A 67 33.01 8.31 -8.14
CA MET A 67 33.57 9.27 -9.12
C MET A 67 33.35 8.81 -10.57
N ARG A 68 33.36 7.50 -10.78
CA ARG A 68 33.13 6.87 -12.07
C ARG A 68 31.72 7.20 -12.59
N LEU A 69 30.71 7.01 -11.74
CA LEU A 69 29.33 7.37 -12.02
C LEU A 69 29.17 8.87 -12.25
N GLN A 70 29.82 9.71 -11.44
CA GLN A 70 29.81 11.15 -11.62
C GLN A 70 30.30 11.57 -13.02
N ALA A 71 31.45 11.04 -13.44
CA ALA A 71 32.01 11.31 -14.76
C ALA A 71 31.05 10.88 -15.89
N MET A 72 30.40 9.71 -15.74
CA MET A 72 29.40 9.25 -16.69
C MET A 72 28.17 10.17 -16.76
N MET A 73 27.60 10.57 -15.62
CA MET A 73 26.46 11.49 -15.58
C MET A 73 26.79 12.87 -16.17
N ALA A 74 28.04 13.32 -16.04
CA ALA A 74 28.51 14.57 -16.64
C ALA A 74 28.46 14.54 -18.18
N THR A 75 28.62 13.38 -18.82
CA THR A 75 28.49 13.25 -20.29
C THR A 75 27.07 13.50 -20.78
N TYR A 76 26.06 13.18 -19.97
CA TYR A 76 24.67 13.53 -20.20
C TYR A 76 24.32 14.97 -19.77
N GLY A 77 25.32 15.75 -19.37
CA GLY A 77 25.15 17.12 -18.89
C GLY A 77 24.48 17.21 -17.52
N ILE A 78 24.46 16.13 -16.73
CA ILE A 78 23.91 16.11 -15.38
C ILE A 78 25.04 16.28 -14.38
N GLN A 79 24.98 17.34 -13.57
CA GLN A 79 25.98 17.61 -12.54
C GLN A 79 25.60 16.89 -11.24
N THR A 80 26.48 16.00 -10.77
CA THR A 80 26.34 15.29 -9.49
C THR A 80 27.58 15.53 -8.61
N GLN A 81 27.47 15.24 -7.31
CA GLN A 81 28.60 15.29 -6.36
C GLN A 81 28.85 13.92 -5.77
N THR A 82 30.10 13.58 -5.46
CA THR A 82 30.41 12.38 -4.67
C THR A 82 30.29 12.67 -3.17
N PRO A 83 30.14 11.64 -2.30
CA PRO A 83 30.12 11.86 -0.85
C PRO A 83 31.34 12.61 -0.32
N HIS A 84 32.50 12.41 -0.94
CA HIS A 84 33.74 13.10 -0.58
C HIS A 84 33.72 14.60 -0.94
N GLU A 85 33.21 14.97 -2.12
CA GLU A 85 33.11 16.38 -2.55
C GLU A 85 32.09 17.21 -1.75
N VAL A 86 31.22 16.55 -0.98
CA VAL A 86 30.18 17.20 -0.17
C VAL A 86 30.71 17.59 1.22
N GLU A 87 31.89 17.09 1.60
CA GLU A 87 32.56 17.46 2.85
C GLU A 87 32.72 19.00 2.95
N PRO A 88 32.50 19.60 4.14
CA PRO A 88 32.37 18.96 5.46
C PRO A 88 30.95 18.46 5.81
N VAL A 89 29.98 18.57 4.89
CA VAL A 89 28.63 18.06 5.14
C VAL A 89 28.62 16.55 4.96
N GLN A 90 28.08 15.83 5.94
CA GLN A 90 27.97 14.37 5.85
C GLN A 90 26.62 13.96 5.27
N ILE A 91 26.63 12.96 4.39
CA ILE A 91 25.40 12.33 3.89
C ILE A 91 25.10 11.12 4.78
N TRP A 92 23.91 11.08 5.39
CA TRP A 92 23.51 9.99 6.28
C TRP A 92 22.30 9.23 5.73
N SER A 93 22.21 7.95 6.08
CA SER A 93 20.97 7.19 5.89
C SER A 93 19.88 7.63 6.88
N PRO A 94 18.59 7.45 6.53
CA PRO A 94 17.48 7.66 7.46
C PRO A 94 17.63 6.88 8.77
N LYS A 95 18.27 5.70 8.74
CA LYS A 95 18.48 4.86 9.93
C LYS A 95 19.41 5.50 10.95
N GLN A 96 20.44 6.21 10.51
CA GLN A 96 21.32 6.92 11.45
C GLN A 96 20.57 8.07 12.13
N LEU A 97 19.74 8.79 11.37
CA LEU A 97 18.90 9.84 11.93
C LEU A 97 17.85 9.28 12.89
N MET A 98 17.26 8.10 12.61
CA MET A 98 16.40 7.40 13.57
C MET A 98 17.10 7.11 14.91
N LYS A 99 18.34 6.60 14.87
CA LYS A 99 19.14 6.35 16.08
C LYS A 99 19.38 7.63 16.88
N VAL A 100 19.64 8.76 16.21
CA VAL A 100 19.75 10.06 16.88
C VAL A 100 18.46 10.41 17.61
N TYR A 101 17.31 10.27 16.95
CA TYR A 101 16.02 10.60 17.54
C TYR A 101 15.60 9.68 18.69
N GLU A 102 16.14 8.46 18.82
CA GLU A 102 15.89 7.59 19.98
C GLU A 102 16.28 8.29 21.29
N PHE A 103 17.33 9.11 21.26
CA PHE A 103 17.80 9.86 22.42
C PHE A 103 16.96 11.08 22.78
N LEU A 104 16.01 11.47 21.92
CA LEU A 104 15.11 12.59 22.19
C LEU A 104 14.20 12.27 23.37
N GLY A 105 14.31 13.06 24.44
CA GLY A 105 13.49 12.91 25.65
C GLY A 105 13.97 11.83 26.63
N VAL A 106 15.19 11.29 26.44
CA VAL A 106 15.80 10.41 27.44
C VAL A 106 16.02 11.17 28.75
N ASN A 107 15.50 10.64 29.85
CA ASN A 107 15.73 11.18 31.18
C ASN A 107 15.82 10.04 32.19
N ARG A 108 17.05 9.78 32.68
CA ARG A 108 17.33 8.70 33.63
C ARG A 108 16.61 8.89 34.97
N LYS A 109 16.46 10.13 35.46
CA LYS A 109 15.80 10.43 36.73
C LYS A 109 14.30 10.12 36.69
N LEU A 110 13.66 10.35 35.53
CA LEU A 110 12.23 10.10 35.31
C LEU A 110 11.95 8.71 34.69
N GLY A 111 12.96 7.87 34.48
CA GLY A 111 12.82 6.58 33.82
C GLY A 111 12.41 6.65 32.33
N LEU A 112 12.51 7.83 31.70
CA LEU A 112 12.13 8.02 30.30
C LEU A 112 13.24 7.49 29.39
N LYS A 113 12.90 6.49 28.56
CA LYS A 113 13.83 5.82 27.63
C LYS A 113 13.98 6.51 26.27
N GLY A 114 13.31 7.66 26.07
CA GLY A 114 13.35 8.43 24.83
C GLY A 114 12.29 8.04 23.81
N ARG A 115 12.50 8.43 22.55
CA ARG A 115 11.54 8.22 21.46
C ARG A 115 11.64 6.78 20.92
N PRO A 116 10.51 6.09 20.70
CA PRO A 116 10.51 4.80 20.01
C PRO A 116 11.10 4.89 18.59
N ARG A 117 11.71 3.80 18.13
CA ARG A 117 12.21 3.66 16.74
C ARG A 117 11.06 3.85 15.75
N ARG A 118 11.07 4.96 15.02
CA ARG A 118 10.07 5.27 13.99
C ARG A 118 10.75 5.80 12.75
N PRO A 119 10.38 5.33 11.55
CA PRO A 119 10.92 5.84 10.30
C PRO A 119 10.69 7.35 10.17
N ILE A 120 11.65 8.00 9.55
CA ILE A 120 11.61 9.44 9.27
C ILE A 120 11.12 9.61 7.84
N GLY A 121 9.96 10.25 7.68
CA GLY A 121 9.37 10.51 6.37
C GLY A 121 10.09 11.62 5.61
N ALA A 122 9.67 11.87 4.37
CA ALA A 122 10.35 12.78 3.46
C ALA A 122 10.47 14.23 3.93
N LEU A 123 9.51 14.74 4.71
CA LEU A 123 9.63 16.07 5.32
C LEU A 123 10.80 16.15 6.32
N GLY A 124 11.10 15.03 7.00
CA GLY A 124 12.21 14.94 7.93
C GLY A 124 13.54 14.73 7.20
N THR A 125 13.59 13.91 6.16
CA THR A 125 14.83 13.70 5.39
C THR A 125 15.17 14.87 4.48
N SER A 126 14.20 15.71 4.08
CA SER A 126 14.43 16.89 3.23
C SER A 126 14.93 18.13 3.99
N LYS A 127 15.68 17.92 5.08
CA LYS A 127 16.25 18.95 5.95
C LYS A 127 17.75 18.74 6.08
N LEU A 128 18.47 19.82 6.38
CA LEU A 128 19.80 19.72 6.95
C LEU A 128 19.70 19.69 8.46
N TYR A 129 20.55 18.89 9.09
CA TYR A 129 20.65 18.77 10.53
C TYR A 129 21.98 19.29 11.03
N ARG A 130 21.97 19.98 12.17
CA ARG A 130 23.17 20.30 12.94
C ARG A 130 23.23 19.35 14.13
N ILE A 131 24.23 18.47 14.13
CA ILE A 131 24.39 17.39 15.10
C ILE A 131 25.83 17.43 15.62
N CYS A 132 26.05 17.69 16.91
CA CYS A 132 27.38 17.72 17.54
C CYS A 132 28.42 18.55 16.76
N GLY A 133 28.02 19.73 16.25
CA GLY A 133 28.89 20.60 15.46
C GLY A 133 29.07 20.20 13.99
N GLN A 134 28.56 19.05 13.55
CA GLN A 134 28.56 18.59 12.17
C GLN A 134 27.26 18.97 11.46
N THR A 135 27.35 19.24 10.17
CA THR A 135 26.18 19.41 9.31
C THR A 135 25.91 18.11 8.58
N VAL A 136 24.67 17.65 8.62
CA VAL A 136 24.24 16.36 8.08
C VAL A 136 23.07 16.58 7.12
N LEU A 137 23.11 15.92 5.96
CA LEU A 137 21.98 15.80 5.04
C LEU A 137 21.58 14.33 4.95
N CYS A 138 20.28 14.04 5.03
CA CYS A 138 19.78 12.68 4.89
C CYS A 138 19.13 12.48 3.53
N TYR A 139 19.41 11.35 2.87
CA TYR A 139 18.63 10.95 1.71
C TYR A 139 17.29 10.30 2.14
N PRO A 140 16.21 10.39 1.35
CA PRO A 140 14.93 9.73 1.61
C PRO A 140 14.99 8.20 1.70
N LEU A 141 14.05 7.58 2.43
CA LEU A 141 13.98 6.13 2.62
C LEU A 141 13.92 5.32 1.31
N ILE A 142 13.40 5.90 0.23
CA ILE A 142 13.33 5.25 -1.09
C ILE A 142 14.71 4.93 -1.71
N PHE A 143 15.79 5.59 -1.25
CA PHE A 143 17.17 5.32 -1.70
C PHE A 143 17.95 4.43 -0.73
N GLU A 144 17.34 4.04 0.38
CA GLU A 144 17.94 3.09 1.30
C GLU A 144 17.97 1.71 0.64
N VAL A 145 19.17 1.15 0.48
CA VAL A 145 19.34 -0.23 0.06
C VAL A 145 18.97 -1.09 1.26
N ASN A 146 17.68 -1.41 1.34
CA ASN A 146 17.13 -2.29 2.36
C ASN A 146 17.22 -3.75 1.92
N ASP A 147 16.97 -4.66 2.86
CA ASP A 147 16.87 -6.10 2.56
C ASP A 147 15.81 -6.40 1.51
N PHE A 148 14.78 -5.56 1.39
CA PHE A 148 13.67 -5.71 0.45
C PHE A 148 13.98 -5.07 -0.91
N TYR A 149 13.53 -5.71 -1.99
CA TYR A 149 14.04 -5.51 -3.35
C TYR A 149 13.35 -4.41 -4.18
N LEU A 150 12.28 -3.75 -3.71
CA LEU A 150 11.49 -2.79 -4.51
C LEU A 150 12.33 -1.67 -5.15
N SER A 151 13.39 -1.23 -4.47
CA SER A 151 14.30 -0.19 -4.97
C SER A 151 15.11 -0.59 -6.20
N HIS A 152 15.13 -1.88 -6.58
CA HIS A 152 15.82 -2.38 -7.77
C HIS A 152 15.01 -2.14 -9.04
N ASP A 153 13.70 -1.86 -8.95
CA ASP A 153 12.89 -1.47 -10.10
C ASP A 153 13.00 0.04 -10.32
N MET A 154 13.71 0.43 -11.40
CA MET A 154 13.94 1.83 -11.74
C MET A 154 12.66 2.60 -12.07
N ALA A 155 11.70 1.98 -12.75
CA ALA A 155 10.45 2.65 -13.09
C ALA A 155 9.64 2.98 -11.83
N LEU A 156 9.64 2.05 -10.86
CA LEU A 156 9.04 2.31 -9.55
C LEU A 156 9.80 3.42 -8.79
N LEU A 157 11.13 3.41 -8.80
CA LEU A 157 11.95 4.44 -8.16
C LEU A 157 11.73 5.84 -8.74
N ILE A 158 11.64 5.98 -10.07
CA ILE A 158 11.38 7.26 -10.75
C ILE A 158 10.06 7.87 -10.24
N ASP A 159 9.01 7.05 -10.17
CA ASP A 159 7.71 7.50 -9.68
C ASP A 159 7.75 7.82 -8.18
N ASP A 160 8.47 7.04 -7.38
CA ASP A 160 8.69 7.33 -5.95
C ASP A 160 9.37 8.68 -5.75
N ILE A 161 10.38 9.02 -6.57
CA ILE A 161 11.05 10.33 -6.53
C ILE A 161 10.07 11.46 -6.85
N LYS A 162 9.28 11.34 -7.92
CA LYS A 162 8.28 12.35 -8.30
C LYS A 162 7.22 12.56 -7.22
N ASN A 163 6.74 11.46 -6.62
CA ASN A 163 5.75 11.50 -5.54
C ASN A 163 6.32 12.16 -4.29
N GLU A 164 7.56 11.85 -3.91
CA GLU A 164 8.19 12.46 -2.74
C GLU A 164 8.47 13.95 -2.95
N LEU A 165 8.92 14.35 -4.14
CA LEU A 165 9.07 15.77 -4.50
C LEU A 165 7.73 16.51 -4.39
N THR A 166 6.66 15.93 -4.96
CA THR A 166 5.32 16.50 -4.92
C THR A 166 4.78 16.59 -3.48
N PHE A 167 4.99 15.53 -2.68
CA PHE A 167 4.58 15.49 -1.29
C PHE A 167 5.29 16.58 -0.47
N VAL A 168 6.62 16.68 -0.59
CA VAL A 168 7.41 17.72 0.06
C VAL A 168 6.94 19.10 -0.41
N GLY A 169 6.78 19.31 -1.72
CA GLY A 169 6.27 20.56 -2.28
C GLY A 169 4.89 20.97 -1.74
N LYS A 170 3.96 20.03 -1.62
CA LYS A 170 2.59 20.31 -1.16
C LYS A 170 2.51 20.58 0.34
N TYR A 171 3.24 19.81 1.15
CA TYR A 171 3.09 19.77 2.61
C TYR A 171 4.22 20.46 3.38
N TRP A 172 5.21 21.07 2.71
CA TRP A 172 6.23 21.84 3.40
C TRP A 172 5.63 23.06 4.09
N ARG A 173 5.83 23.17 5.41
CA ARG A 173 5.37 24.31 6.22
C ARG A 173 6.46 24.87 7.13
N MET A 174 7.70 24.44 6.95
CA MET A 174 8.83 24.80 7.81
C MET A 174 9.61 25.99 7.25
N SER A 175 10.41 26.64 8.10
CA SER A 175 11.23 27.79 7.69
C SER A 175 12.43 27.34 6.88
N GLY A 176 12.67 27.98 5.72
CA GLY A 176 13.70 27.59 4.75
C GLY A 176 13.17 26.63 3.69
N ARG A 177 13.94 26.47 2.61
CA ARG A 177 13.56 25.61 1.49
C ARG A 177 13.84 24.14 1.83
N PRO A 178 12.98 23.20 1.43
CA PRO A 178 13.28 21.77 1.55
C PRO A 178 14.44 21.40 0.64
N THR A 179 15.37 20.59 1.13
CA THR A 179 16.54 20.11 0.39
C THR A 179 16.56 18.60 0.37
N MET A 180 16.24 18.01 -0.77
CA MET A 180 16.17 16.56 -0.97
C MET A 180 17.45 16.05 -1.64
N ALA A 181 18.10 15.05 -1.04
CA ALA A 181 19.22 14.34 -1.65
C ALA A 181 18.71 13.14 -2.47
N ILE A 182 19.08 13.07 -3.74
CA ILE A 182 18.82 11.93 -4.63
C ILE A 182 20.15 11.19 -4.81
N VAL A 183 20.19 9.94 -4.37
CA VAL A 183 21.38 9.09 -4.52
C VAL A 183 21.24 8.27 -5.80
N ILE A 184 22.22 8.37 -6.68
CA ILE A 184 22.31 7.60 -7.93
C ILE A 184 23.40 6.55 -7.74
N ARG A 185 23.07 5.32 -8.13
CA ARG A 185 23.94 4.15 -8.04
C ARG A 185 24.34 3.65 -9.42
N GLU A 186 25.42 2.89 -9.50
CA GLU A 186 25.94 2.36 -10.76
C GLU A 186 25.01 1.32 -11.37
N ASP A 187 24.32 0.52 -10.54
CA ASP A 187 23.32 -0.44 -11.01
C ASP A 187 22.14 0.24 -11.71
N ASN A 188 21.86 1.51 -11.39
CA ASN A 188 20.80 2.28 -12.05
C ASN A 188 21.10 2.51 -13.53
N MET A 189 22.38 2.56 -13.93
CA MET A 189 22.78 2.75 -15.32
C MET A 189 22.57 1.52 -16.20
N ARG A 190 22.55 0.33 -15.58
CA ARG A 190 22.34 -0.95 -16.29
C ARG A 190 20.87 -1.21 -16.57
N ASP A 191 19.97 -0.42 -15.97
CA ASP A 191 18.53 -0.58 -16.10
C ASP A 191 18.05 -0.29 -17.54
N SER A 192 17.06 -1.04 -17.99
CA SER A 192 16.35 -0.78 -19.25
C SER A 192 15.69 0.60 -19.24
N HIS A 193 15.24 1.05 -18.06
CA HIS A 193 14.57 2.32 -17.85
C HIS A 193 15.53 3.47 -17.48
N PHE A 194 16.83 3.32 -17.74
CA PHE A 194 17.81 4.37 -17.44
C PHE A 194 17.54 5.66 -18.25
N LYS A 195 16.97 5.54 -19.45
CA LYS A 195 16.60 6.69 -20.26
C LYS A 195 15.51 7.53 -19.57
N GLU A 196 14.50 6.89 -18.99
CA GLU A 196 13.44 7.56 -18.24
C GLU A 196 13.99 8.25 -16.99
N LEU A 197 15.01 7.68 -16.34
CA LEU A 197 15.72 8.34 -15.24
C LEU A 197 16.44 9.60 -15.74
N LEU A 198 17.14 9.52 -16.88
CA LEU A 198 17.79 10.69 -17.50
C LEU A 198 16.77 11.78 -17.86
N ASP A 199 15.60 11.40 -18.38
CA ASP A 199 14.51 12.32 -18.68
C ASP A 199 14.00 13.03 -17.41
N LEU A 200 13.83 12.28 -16.30
CA LEU A 200 13.51 12.87 -14.99
C LEU A 200 14.60 13.85 -14.54
N LEU A 201 15.88 13.47 -14.61
CA LEU A 201 16.99 14.33 -14.19
C LEU A 201 17.09 15.59 -15.08
N ALA A 202 16.81 15.48 -16.37
CA ALA A 202 16.72 16.60 -17.29
C ALA A 202 15.54 17.53 -16.95
N MET A 203 14.37 16.99 -16.57
CA MET A 203 13.25 17.79 -16.07
C MET A 203 13.63 18.57 -14.80
N LEU A 204 14.26 17.89 -13.84
CA LEU A 204 14.74 18.54 -12.61
C LEU A 204 15.78 19.64 -12.90
N LYS A 205 16.66 19.44 -13.90
CA LYS A 205 17.62 20.44 -14.36
C LYS A 205 16.94 21.66 -15.02
N LYS A 206 15.85 21.47 -15.77
CA LYS A 206 15.02 22.55 -16.33
C LYS A 206 14.28 23.37 -15.27
N GLY A 207 14.25 22.89 -14.02
CA GLY A 207 13.70 23.59 -12.87
C GLY A 207 12.21 23.34 -12.60
N HIS A 208 11.61 22.36 -13.28
CA HIS A 208 10.20 22.00 -13.08
C HIS A 208 10.01 20.47 -13.17
N CYS A 209 9.21 19.91 -12.27
CA CYS A 209 8.82 18.50 -12.28
C CYS A 209 7.32 18.40 -11.99
N ASP A 210 6.53 17.98 -12.98
CA ASP A 210 5.08 17.78 -12.86
C ASP A 210 4.33 18.97 -12.19
N GLY A 211 4.69 20.20 -12.58
CA GLY A 211 4.12 21.45 -12.05
C GLY A 211 4.78 21.99 -10.78
N LEU A 212 5.66 21.22 -10.15
CA LEU A 212 6.46 21.64 -9.00
C LEU A 212 7.72 22.39 -9.45
N LYS A 213 7.99 23.56 -8.86
CA LYS A 213 9.25 24.28 -9.05
C LYS A 213 10.37 23.60 -8.29
N VAL A 214 11.43 23.24 -9.01
CA VAL A 214 12.60 22.56 -8.47
C VAL A 214 13.86 23.38 -8.76
N ARG A 215 14.82 23.38 -7.83
CA ARG A 215 16.15 23.95 -8.05
C ARG A 215 17.20 22.90 -7.78
N MET A 216 17.82 22.40 -8.85
CA MET A 216 19.00 21.55 -8.75
C MET A 216 20.24 22.40 -8.50
N GLY A 217 21.19 21.89 -7.70
CA GLY A 217 22.48 22.55 -7.51
C GLY A 217 23.41 21.77 -6.60
N ARG A 218 24.66 22.26 -6.50
CA ARG A 218 25.62 21.76 -5.51
C ARG A 218 25.15 22.07 -4.09
N LEU A 219 25.35 21.14 -3.16
CA LEU A 219 24.89 21.29 -1.78
C LEU A 219 25.40 22.59 -1.14
N GLN A 220 26.68 22.92 -1.33
CA GLN A 220 27.32 24.10 -0.75
C GLN A 220 26.58 25.41 -1.13
N ASN A 221 26.00 25.46 -2.33
CA ASN A 221 25.27 26.63 -2.82
C ASN A 221 23.84 26.72 -2.26
N LEU A 222 23.26 25.59 -1.82
CA LEU A 222 21.88 25.51 -1.38
C LEU A 222 21.74 25.73 0.14
N ILE A 223 22.76 25.35 0.93
CA ILE A 223 22.76 25.38 2.42
C ILE A 223 22.20 26.69 2.99
N SER A 224 22.57 27.84 2.43
CA SER A 224 22.20 29.17 2.95
C SER A 224 20.69 29.43 2.92
N SER A 225 19.97 28.76 2.03
CA SER A 225 18.52 28.90 1.84
C SER A 225 17.74 27.67 2.27
N SER A 226 18.43 26.59 2.65
CA SER A 226 17.85 25.35 3.13
C SER A 226 17.22 25.49 4.52
N CYS A 227 16.29 24.59 4.83
CA CYS A 227 15.83 24.39 6.19
C CYS A 227 16.86 23.59 7.00
N ILE A 228 17.37 24.22 8.05
CA ILE A 228 18.30 23.62 9.00
C ILE A 228 17.55 23.32 10.29
N GLU A 229 17.77 22.16 10.91
CA GLU A 229 17.23 21.77 12.21
C GLU A 229 18.37 21.40 13.16
N HIS A 230 18.34 21.93 14.39
CA HIS A 230 19.39 21.70 15.38
C HIS A 230 18.96 20.60 16.35
N LEU A 231 19.78 19.55 16.48
CA LEU A 231 19.54 18.44 17.41
C LEU A 231 20.47 18.56 18.62
N ASP A 232 20.41 19.71 19.29
CA ASP A 232 21.33 20.09 20.38
C ASP A 232 21.16 19.24 21.65
N PHE A 233 20.07 18.48 21.77
CA PHE A 233 19.82 17.61 22.93
C PHE A 233 20.86 16.50 23.09
N LEU A 234 21.60 16.16 22.03
CA LEU A 234 22.68 15.17 22.10
C LEU A 234 23.86 15.65 22.93
N HIS A 235 24.10 16.96 23.05
CA HIS A 235 25.17 17.51 23.91
C HIS A 235 24.92 17.25 25.40
N LEU A 236 23.67 16.96 25.79
CA LEU A 236 23.30 16.67 27.18
C LEU A 236 23.66 15.24 27.58
N LEU A 237 24.08 14.40 26.63
CA LEU A 237 24.43 13.01 26.86
C LEU A 237 25.96 12.86 26.91
N PRO A 238 26.49 11.96 27.76
CA PRO A 238 27.91 11.63 27.75
C PRO A 238 28.33 11.11 26.36
N HIS A 239 29.48 11.54 25.85
CA HIS A 239 29.98 11.12 24.54
C HIS A 239 30.09 9.59 24.41
N ASP A 240 30.45 8.89 25.50
CA ASP A 240 30.57 7.43 25.53
C ASP A 240 29.22 6.70 25.39
N ALA A 241 28.10 7.39 25.63
CA ALA A 241 26.76 6.83 25.51
C ALA A 241 26.17 6.96 24.10
N LEU A 242 26.83 7.70 23.20
CA LEU A 242 26.36 7.90 21.84
C LEU A 242 26.87 6.78 20.93
N PRO A 243 26.01 6.18 20.09
CA PRO A 243 26.44 5.21 19.10
C PRO A 243 27.32 5.89 18.05
N LYS A 244 28.23 5.13 17.44
CA LYS A 244 28.94 5.59 16.25
C LYS A 244 27.94 5.72 15.10
N PHE A 245 27.91 6.90 14.48
CA PHE A 245 27.11 7.17 13.29
C PHE A 245 28.00 7.00 12.06
N GLU A 246 27.46 6.31 11.05
CA GLU A 246 28.18 6.02 9.80
C GLU A 246 27.62 6.90 8.68
N ALA A 247 28.50 7.65 8.03
CA ALA A 247 28.16 8.40 6.83
C ALA A 247 28.13 7.47 5.61
N PHE A 248 27.36 7.86 4.60
CA PHE A 248 27.37 7.23 3.29
C PHE A 248 28.74 7.45 2.64
N GLN A 249 29.46 6.36 2.38
CA GLN A 249 30.82 6.40 1.86
C GLN A 249 30.83 6.34 0.34
N GLN A 250 31.84 6.96 -0.25
CA GLN A 250 32.10 6.86 -1.67
C GLN A 250 32.55 5.43 -2.02
N LEU A 251 31.96 4.85 -3.06
CA LEU A 251 32.38 3.58 -3.62
C LEU A 251 33.71 3.76 -4.35
N GLU A 252 34.74 3.07 -3.89
CA GLU A 252 36.06 3.05 -4.50
C GLU A 252 36.17 1.87 -5.48
N HIS A 253 36.62 2.16 -6.70
CA HIS A 253 36.98 1.13 -7.68
C HIS A 253 38.49 0.96 -7.69
N THR A 254 38.96 -0.29 -7.67
CA THR A 254 40.39 -0.59 -7.80
C THR A 254 40.94 -0.23 -9.20
N ASN A 255 40.08 -0.17 -10.22
CA ASN A 255 40.41 0.24 -11.58
C ASN A 255 39.64 1.50 -11.97
N THR A 256 40.36 2.60 -12.24
CA THR A 256 39.82 3.92 -12.58
C THR A 256 39.50 4.13 -14.07
N GLY A 257 39.79 3.16 -14.93
CA GLY A 257 39.63 3.29 -16.38
C GLY A 257 38.39 2.59 -16.93
N TYR A 258 37.55 3.34 -17.66
CA TYR A 258 36.74 2.74 -18.74
C TYR A 258 37.55 2.77 -20.04
N GLN A 259 37.50 1.68 -20.80
CA GLN A 259 37.96 1.66 -22.19
C GLN A 259 36.89 2.17 -23.17
N SER A 260 35.59 2.22 -22.80
CA SER A 260 34.55 2.87 -23.61
C SER A 260 33.21 3.02 -22.86
N LEU A 261 32.44 4.06 -23.23
CA LEU A 261 31.04 4.29 -22.80
C LEU A 261 30.05 3.26 -23.37
N THR A 262 30.46 2.51 -24.40
CA THR A 262 29.66 1.45 -25.04
C THR A 262 29.62 0.14 -24.25
N ASP A 263 30.45 -0.01 -23.22
CA ASP A 263 30.64 -1.26 -22.48
C ASP A 263 29.94 -1.27 -21.11
N VAL A 264 28.88 -0.47 -20.92
CA VAL A 264 27.92 -0.76 -19.84
C VAL A 264 26.93 -1.77 -20.42
N PRO A 265 27.13 -3.09 -20.21
CA PRO A 265 26.17 -4.07 -20.68
C PRO A 265 24.81 -3.70 -20.08
N LYS A 266 23.85 -3.35 -20.95
CA LYS A 266 22.46 -3.23 -20.54
C LYS A 266 22.07 -4.57 -19.94
N ALA A 267 21.31 -4.54 -18.84
CA ALA A 267 20.75 -5.77 -18.30
C ALA A 267 19.91 -6.44 -19.40
N ILE A 268 20.44 -7.51 -20.00
CA ILE A 268 19.67 -8.39 -20.87
C ILE A 268 18.59 -8.98 -19.97
N ALA A 269 17.34 -8.97 -20.42
CA ALA A 269 16.25 -9.61 -19.69
C ALA A 269 16.64 -11.07 -19.46
N TYR A 270 17.05 -11.39 -18.24
CA TYR A 270 17.50 -12.73 -17.90
C TYR A 270 16.27 -13.63 -17.89
N SER A 271 16.26 -14.59 -18.80
CA SER A 271 15.20 -15.58 -18.93
C SER A 271 15.83 -16.96 -18.83
N GLU A 272 15.26 -17.79 -17.98
CA GLU A 272 15.69 -19.17 -17.79
C GLU A 272 14.48 -20.10 -17.81
N PRO A 273 14.67 -21.39 -18.16
CA PRO A 273 13.61 -22.37 -18.04
C PRO A 273 13.21 -22.57 -16.57
N SER A 274 11.92 -22.49 -16.30
CA SER A 274 11.35 -22.79 -14.98
C SER A 274 11.05 -24.29 -14.89
N TYR A 275 11.76 -24.99 -14.00
CA TYR A 275 11.47 -26.38 -13.64
C TYR A 275 10.83 -26.46 -12.26
N ASP A 276 9.96 -27.44 -12.06
CA ASP A 276 9.34 -27.73 -10.76
C ASP A 276 10.20 -28.72 -9.97
N TYR A 277 10.70 -28.27 -8.81
CA TYR A 277 11.47 -29.09 -7.88
C TYR A 277 10.63 -29.60 -6.70
N SER A 278 9.30 -29.52 -6.77
CA SER A 278 8.38 -30.03 -5.72
C SER A 278 8.63 -31.51 -5.37
N SER A 279 9.07 -32.32 -6.34
CA SER A 279 9.44 -33.73 -6.11
C SER A 279 10.57 -33.92 -5.08
N PHE A 280 11.41 -32.91 -4.84
CA PHE A 280 12.50 -32.98 -3.86
C PHE A 280 12.00 -32.85 -2.41
N TYR A 281 10.72 -32.50 -2.17
CA TYR A 281 10.14 -32.50 -0.83
C TYR A 281 10.12 -33.89 -0.16
N SER A 282 10.21 -34.98 -0.91
CA SER A 282 10.30 -36.35 -0.35
C SER A 282 11.73 -36.91 -0.29
N LYS A 283 12.70 -36.28 -0.96
CA LYS A 283 14.10 -36.75 -1.06
C LYS A 283 14.94 -36.35 0.16
N PRO A 284 16.01 -37.09 0.52
CA PRO A 284 16.91 -36.74 1.62
C PRO A 284 17.73 -35.47 1.32
N ASN A 285 18.22 -34.80 2.37
CA ASN A 285 18.94 -33.53 2.24
C ASN A 285 20.23 -33.64 1.40
N ASN A 286 20.90 -34.80 1.40
CA ASN A 286 22.13 -35.02 0.63
C ASN A 286 21.88 -34.95 -0.88
N GLU A 287 20.78 -35.57 -1.36
CA GLU A 287 20.39 -35.49 -2.78
C GLU A 287 20.03 -34.06 -3.20
N ILE A 288 19.50 -33.24 -2.28
CA ILE A 288 19.20 -31.83 -2.54
C ILE A 288 20.49 -31.02 -2.68
N ILE A 289 21.48 -31.28 -1.83
CA ILE A 289 22.80 -30.63 -1.89
C ILE A 289 23.54 -31.04 -3.17
N GLU A 290 23.47 -32.31 -3.56
CA GLU A 290 24.02 -32.79 -4.83
C GLU A 290 23.28 -32.17 -6.03
N ALA A 291 21.95 -32.05 -5.99
CA ALA A 291 21.21 -31.36 -7.03
C ALA A 291 21.63 -29.88 -7.12
N LEU A 292 21.82 -29.20 -5.98
CA LEU A 292 22.26 -27.80 -5.92
C LEU A 292 23.61 -27.58 -6.60
N SER A 293 24.53 -28.55 -6.59
CA SER A 293 25.83 -28.41 -7.27
C SER A 293 25.74 -28.53 -8.79
N HIS A 294 24.64 -29.09 -9.32
CA HIS A 294 24.44 -29.32 -10.75
C HIS A 294 23.40 -28.37 -11.39
N VAL A 295 22.76 -27.52 -10.60
CA VAL A 295 21.69 -26.62 -11.07
C VAL A 295 22.25 -25.25 -11.41
N ASP A 296 22.22 -24.91 -12.69
CA ASP A 296 22.70 -23.63 -13.21
C ASP A 296 21.63 -22.52 -13.17
N THR A 297 20.35 -22.88 -12.94
CA THR A 297 19.24 -21.93 -12.93
C THR A 297 19.04 -21.29 -11.55
N LEU A 298 18.79 -19.99 -11.50
CA LEU A 298 18.51 -19.26 -10.26
C LEU A 298 17.20 -19.74 -9.63
N HIS A 299 16.21 -20.05 -10.45
CA HIS A 299 14.93 -20.60 -10.05
C HIS A 299 15.10 -21.96 -9.37
N GLY A 300 15.84 -22.88 -9.99
CA GLY A 300 16.11 -24.19 -9.40
C GLY A 300 16.89 -24.09 -8.09
N GLN A 301 17.93 -23.25 -8.04
CA GLN A 301 18.67 -22.97 -6.81
C GLN A 301 17.74 -22.42 -5.71
N SER A 302 16.85 -21.49 -6.06
CA SER A 302 15.94 -20.88 -5.10
C SER A 302 14.96 -21.89 -4.48
N GLN A 303 14.42 -22.79 -5.30
CA GLN A 303 13.49 -23.82 -4.84
C GLN A 303 14.18 -24.85 -3.96
N LEU A 304 15.34 -25.36 -4.37
CA LEU A 304 16.10 -26.35 -3.60
C LEU A 304 16.60 -25.78 -2.26
N LEU A 305 17.11 -24.55 -2.25
CA LEU A 305 17.48 -23.86 -1.01
C LEU A 305 16.26 -23.57 -0.12
N GLY A 306 15.11 -23.27 -0.71
CA GLY A 306 13.85 -23.11 0.00
C GLY A 306 13.37 -24.39 0.68
N ILE A 307 13.47 -25.53 -0.01
CA ILE A 307 13.15 -26.85 0.57
C ILE A 307 14.10 -27.14 1.76
N LEU A 308 15.40 -26.88 1.61
CA LEU A 308 16.35 -27.03 2.72
C LEU A 308 16.02 -26.10 3.89
N TRP A 309 15.67 -24.84 3.63
CA TRP A 309 15.34 -23.86 4.67
C TRP A 309 14.23 -24.33 5.61
N HIS A 310 13.24 -25.06 5.10
CA HIS A 310 12.15 -25.60 5.92
C HIS A 310 12.55 -26.83 6.73
N ARG A 311 13.69 -27.47 6.41
CA ARG A 311 14.15 -28.72 7.05
C ARG A 311 15.32 -28.53 8.00
N VAL A 312 16.20 -27.56 7.71
CA VAL A 312 17.43 -27.33 8.48
C VAL A 312 17.44 -25.92 9.09
N SER A 313 18.31 -25.72 10.08
CA SER A 313 18.51 -24.39 10.68
C SER A 313 19.08 -23.40 9.64
N PRO A 314 18.75 -22.09 9.73
CA PRO A 314 19.37 -21.04 8.90
C PRO A 314 20.90 -21.02 8.94
N ASN A 315 21.49 -21.52 10.04
CA ASN A 315 22.94 -21.58 10.25
C ASN A 315 23.57 -22.87 9.68
N PHE A 316 22.79 -23.74 9.05
CA PHE A 316 23.31 -24.94 8.38
C PHE A 316 24.28 -24.56 7.26
N THR A 317 25.44 -25.20 7.21
CA THR A 317 26.50 -24.86 6.26
C THR A 317 26.53 -25.83 5.08
N ILE A 318 26.57 -25.30 3.87
CA ILE A 318 26.81 -26.04 2.62
C ILE A 318 28.14 -25.50 2.06
N ASP A 319 29.12 -26.38 1.84
CA ASP A 319 30.51 -26.04 1.45
C ASP A 319 31.13 -24.88 2.25
N GLY A 320 30.93 -24.87 3.57
CA GLY A 320 31.48 -23.84 4.47
C GLY A 320 30.76 -22.49 4.46
N VAL A 321 29.68 -22.32 3.69
CA VAL A 321 28.86 -21.09 3.67
C VAL A 321 27.50 -21.37 4.30
N MET A 322 27.01 -20.47 5.16
CA MET A 322 25.71 -20.62 5.79
C MET A 322 24.57 -20.56 4.76
N LEU A 323 23.52 -21.36 4.98
CA LEU A 323 22.33 -21.40 4.12
C LEU A 323 21.69 -20.01 3.98
N LYS A 324 21.61 -19.25 5.08
CA LYS A 324 21.14 -17.87 5.07
C LYS A 324 21.96 -16.98 4.13
N ASP A 325 23.29 -17.04 4.22
CA ASP A 325 24.18 -16.22 3.39
C ASP A 325 24.09 -16.61 1.91
N ARG A 326 23.90 -17.91 1.60
CA ARG A 326 23.64 -18.38 0.23
C ARG A 326 22.34 -17.83 -0.33
N LEU A 327 21.23 -17.88 0.43
CA LEU A 327 19.95 -17.29 0.03
C LEU A 327 20.03 -15.76 -0.12
N GLU A 328 20.74 -15.06 0.77
CA GLU A 328 20.96 -13.62 0.65
C GLU A 328 21.79 -13.25 -0.58
N LYS A 329 22.83 -14.04 -0.89
CA LYS A 329 23.63 -13.88 -2.10
C LYS A 329 22.78 -14.14 -3.35
N LEU A 330 22.00 -15.21 -3.37
CA LEU A 330 21.10 -15.54 -4.48
C LEU A 330 20.05 -14.43 -4.69
N THR A 331 19.48 -13.89 -3.61
CA THR A 331 18.53 -12.77 -3.68
C THR A 331 19.17 -11.54 -4.32
N ARG A 332 20.40 -11.18 -3.94
CA ARG A 332 21.13 -10.04 -4.53
C ARG A 332 21.44 -10.26 -6.00
N GLN A 333 21.89 -11.47 -6.36
CA GLN A 333 22.18 -11.84 -7.75
C GLN A 333 20.92 -11.80 -8.62
N ALA A 334 19.82 -12.39 -8.14
CA ALA A 334 18.53 -12.35 -8.83
C ALA A 334 17.97 -10.92 -8.95
N GLY A 335 18.20 -10.07 -7.94
CA GLY A 335 17.83 -8.65 -7.99
C GLY A 335 18.60 -7.86 -9.05
N ALA A 336 19.91 -8.09 -9.14
CA ALA A 336 20.76 -7.47 -10.17
C ALA A 336 20.38 -7.92 -11.59
N LEU A 337 19.95 -9.19 -11.75
CA LEU A 337 19.45 -9.76 -13.00
C LEU A 337 17.95 -9.51 -13.23
N LYS A 338 17.27 -8.87 -12.28
CA LYS A 338 15.82 -8.60 -12.32
C LYS A 338 14.94 -9.85 -12.48
N HIS A 339 15.39 -10.99 -11.96
CA HIS A 339 14.58 -12.21 -11.93
C HIS A 339 13.58 -12.14 -10.76
N TRP A 340 12.46 -11.43 -10.94
CA TRP A 340 11.54 -11.07 -9.86
C TRP A 340 10.92 -12.25 -9.12
N ALA A 341 10.60 -13.35 -9.83
CA ALA A 341 10.06 -14.55 -9.18
C ALA A 341 11.03 -15.12 -8.12
N VAL A 342 12.30 -15.31 -8.48
CA VAL A 342 13.35 -15.77 -7.55
C VAL A 342 13.55 -14.79 -6.41
N VAL A 343 13.58 -13.50 -6.69
CA VAL A 343 13.73 -12.46 -5.67
C VAL A 343 12.58 -12.52 -4.66
N ARG A 344 11.34 -12.68 -5.12
CA ARG A 344 10.15 -12.86 -4.27
C ARG A 344 10.20 -14.15 -3.47
N HIS A 345 10.60 -15.25 -4.10
CA HIS A 345 10.74 -16.55 -3.45
C HIS A 345 11.72 -16.47 -2.27
N CYS A 346 12.96 -16.04 -2.53
CA CYS A 346 14.00 -15.93 -1.52
C CYS A 346 13.65 -14.91 -0.44
N SER A 347 13.03 -13.77 -0.80
CA SER A 347 12.61 -12.75 0.17
C SER A 347 11.52 -13.27 1.10
N SER A 348 10.63 -14.12 0.60
CA SER A 348 9.61 -14.76 1.41
C SER A 348 10.22 -15.74 2.41
N ILE A 349 11.10 -16.64 1.93
CA ILE A 349 11.80 -17.62 2.76
C ILE A 349 12.60 -16.95 3.89
N LEU A 350 13.32 -15.87 3.57
CA LEU A 350 14.11 -15.09 4.52
C LEU A 350 13.24 -14.25 5.49
N GLY A 351 11.93 -14.20 5.31
CA GLY A 351 11.03 -13.45 6.17
C GLY A 351 11.21 -11.93 6.05
N LYS A 352 11.56 -11.43 4.87
CA LYS A 352 11.87 -10.01 4.63
C LYS A 352 10.60 -9.15 4.61
N VAL A 353 10.70 -7.95 5.17
CA VAL A 353 9.57 -7.03 5.30
C VAL A 353 9.90 -5.68 4.72
N VAL A 354 8.93 -5.05 4.04
CA VAL A 354 9.05 -3.67 3.57
C VAL A 354 8.96 -2.70 4.76
N ASP A 355 9.97 -1.86 4.95
CA ASP A 355 10.04 -0.88 6.06
C ASP A 355 8.85 0.11 6.08
N SER A 356 8.28 0.39 4.91
CA SER A 356 7.19 1.37 4.74
C SER A 356 5.78 0.78 4.90
N LEU A 357 5.59 -0.48 5.30
CA LEU A 357 4.23 -1.04 5.48
C LEU A 357 3.42 -0.29 6.52
N SER A 358 3.99 0.00 7.69
CA SER A 358 3.28 0.66 8.79
C SER A 358 2.67 2.02 8.40
N PRO A 359 3.40 2.95 7.74
CA PRO A 359 2.80 4.20 7.29
C PRO A 359 1.72 4.00 6.21
N TYR A 360 1.87 3.05 5.28
CA TYR A 360 0.83 2.79 4.27
C TYR A 360 -0.44 2.16 4.85
N ILE A 361 -0.30 1.21 5.78
CA ILE A 361 -1.44 0.66 6.54
C ILE A 361 -2.13 1.78 7.32
N THR A 362 -1.36 2.63 7.99
CA THR A 362 -1.92 3.78 8.72
C THR A 362 -2.66 4.72 7.78
N ALA A 363 -2.14 4.98 6.57
CA ALA A 363 -2.79 5.81 5.58
C ALA A 363 -4.15 5.23 5.13
N ILE A 364 -4.24 3.91 4.95
CA ILE A 364 -5.51 3.23 4.64
C ILE A 364 -6.52 3.42 5.77
N LEU A 365 -6.11 3.18 7.01
CA LEU A 365 -6.96 3.33 8.20
C LEU A 365 -7.46 4.77 8.39
N VAL A 366 -6.60 5.77 8.20
CA VAL A 366 -6.95 7.20 8.32
C VAL A 366 -7.96 7.63 7.25
N ASN A 367 -7.97 6.98 6.09
CA ASN A 367 -8.99 7.21 5.05
C ASN A 367 -10.31 6.45 5.33
N GLY A 368 -10.51 5.95 6.55
CA GLY A 368 -11.75 5.31 6.98
C GLY A 368 -11.97 3.91 6.38
N LYS A 369 -10.89 3.24 5.98
CA LYS A 369 -10.94 1.90 5.38
C LYS A 369 -10.31 0.89 6.33
N GLN A 370 -10.85 -0.32 6.38
CA GLN A 370 -10.17 -1.45 7.02
C GLN A 370 -9.32 -2.21 6.00
N ILE A 371 -8.30 -2.93 6.46
CA ILE A 371 -7.50 -3.82 5.60
C ILE A 371 -7.45 -5.22 6.22
N THR A 372 -7.56 -6.25 5.39
CA THR A 372 -7.31 -7.63 5.82
C THR A 372 -6.09 -8.19 5.12
N VAL A 373 -5.38 -9.07 5.82
CA VAL A 373 -4.19 -9.77 5.31
C VAL A 373 -4.49 -11.26 5.33
N GLY A 374 -4.46 -11.88 4.16
CA GLY A 374 -4.73 -13.31 3.97
C GLY A 374 -4.71 -13.71 2.50
N VAL A 375 -4.85 -15.01 2.27
CA VAL A 375 -4.97 -15.60 0.93
C VAL A 375 -6.45 -15.70 0.56
N PHE A 376 -6.78 -15.45 -0.70
CA PHE A 376 -8.17 -15.52 -1.18
C PHE A 376 -8.79 -16.89 -0.87
N GLY A 377 -10.01 -16.88 -0.31
CA GLY A 377 -10.75 -18.09 0.05
C GLY A 377 -10.30 -18.78 1.34
N ARG A 378 -9.39 -18.19 2.12
CA ARG A 378 -8.96 -18.68 3.44
C ARG A 378 -9.26 -17.65 4.53
N ASP A 379 -8.95 -18.00 5.77
CA ASP A 379 -9.03 -17.06 6.90
C ASP A 379 -8.11 -15.86 6.66
N GLU A 380 -8.59 -14.69 7.08
CA GLU A 380 -7.88 -13.43 6.93
C GLU A 380 -7.78 -12.72 8.28
N ALA A 381 -6.63 -12.10 8.55
CA ALA A 381 -6.45 -11.25 9.72
C ALA A 381 -6.91 -9.82 9.42
N VAL A 382 -7.85 -9.31 10.21
CA VAL A 382 -8.31 -7.91 10.12
C VAL A 382 -7.32 -7.00 10.83
N ILE A 383 -6.93 -5.91 10.16
CA ILE A 383 -6.15 -4.81 10.73
C ILE A 383 -7.06 -3.58 10.74
N ASP A 384 -7.49 -3.21 11.95
CA ASP A 384 -8.39 -2.09 12.25
C ASP A 384 -7.69 -0.94 13.01
N LYS A 385 -6.45 -1.16 13.43
CA LYS A 385 -5.63 -0.21 14.18
C LYS A 385 -4.17 -0.21 13.69
N PRO A 386 -3.42 0.88 13.89
CA PRO A 386 -2.00 0.90 13.56
C PRO A 386 -1.23 -0.16 14.35
N LEU A 387 -0.44 -0.97 13.65
CA LEU A 387 0.37 -2.05 14.21
C LEU A 387 1.87 -1.74 14.10
N THR A 388 2.65 -2.35 14.98
CA THR A 388 4.11 -2.31 14.91
C THR A 388 4.63 -3.18 13.76
N PRO A 389 5.84 -2.90 13.22
CA PRO A 389 6.42 -3.72 12.14
C PRO A 389 6.55 -5.21 12.49
N LYS A 390 6.78 -5.55 13.77
CA LYS A 390 6.86 -6.94 14.23
C LYS A 390 5.52 -7.66 14.17
N GLU A 391 4.44 -6.99 14.59
CA GLU A 391 3.08 -7.55 14.52
C GLU A 391 2.66 -7.75 13.06
N ILE A 392 2.91 -6.76 12.19
CA ILE A 392 2.63 -6.85 10.75
C ILE A 392 3.37 -8.05 10.14
N LYS A 393 4.67 -8.19 10.43
CA LYS A 393 5.48 -9.34 9.98
C LYS A 393 4.86 -10.66 10.42
N SER A 394 4.50 -10.76 11.72
CA SER A 394 3.91 -11.97 12.27
C SER A 394 2.61 -12.33 11.55
N ILE A 395 1.73 -11.35 11.32
CA ILE A 395 0.45 -11.58 10.66
C ILE A 395 0.65 -12.08 9.22
N ILE A 396 1.45 -11.39 8.41
CA ILE A 396 1.67 -11.73 6.99
C ILE A 396 2.20 -13.16 6.85
N TYR A 397 3.28 -13.48 7.55
CA TYR A 397 3.90 -14.81 7.44
C TYR A 397 3.10 -15.91 8.13
N THR A 398 2.21 -15.60 9.07
CA THR A 398 1.30 -16.60 9.64
C THR A 398 0.17 -16.94 8.68
N GLN A 399 -0.39 -15.95 7.99
CA GLN A 399 -1.52 -16.14 7.07
C GLN A 399 -1.09 -16.75 5.71
N CYS A 400 0.19 -16.65 5.35
CA CYS A 400 0.72 -17.12 4.07
C CYS A 400 1.68 -18.31 4.21
N LYS A 401 1.61 -19.11 5.29
CA LYS A 401 2.57 -20.21 5.54
C LYS A 401 2.73 -21.18 4.36
N ASP A 402 1.64 -21.53 3.69
CA ASP A 402 1.66 -22.48 2.57
C ASP A 402 1.88 -21.81 1.19
N HIS A 403 1.95 -20.48 1.16
CA HIS A 403 1.93 -19.69 -0.08
C HIS A 403 3.12 -18.75 -0.13
N VAL A 404 4.28 -19.29 -0.51
CA VAL A 404 5.57 -18.59 -0.44
C VAL A 404 5.52 -17.23 -1.13
N TYR A 405 5.05 -17.14 -2.39
CA TYR A 405 4.99 -15.86 -3.10
C TYR A 405 3.97 -14.86 -2.52
N HIS A 406 2.87 -15.34 -1.96
CA HIS A 406 1.77 -14.49 -1.49
C HIS A 406 2.21 -13.56 -0.36
N ALA A 407 3.04 -14.02 0.58
CA ALA A 407 3.52 -13.20 1.69
C ALA A 407 4.22 -11.91 1.20
N VAL A 408 4.90 -11.98 0.05
CA VAL A 408 5.64 -10.88 -0.54
C VAL A 408 4.76 -10.03 -1.45
N LEU A 409 3.93 -10.68 -2.29
CA LEU A 409 2.96 -9.97 -3.15
C LEU A 409 1.97 -9.15 -2.32
N LEU A 410 1.51 -9.67 -1.17
CA LEU A 410 0.64 -8.95 -0.25
C LEU A 410 1.28 -7.66 0.26
N GLN A 411 2.58 -7.69 0.58
CA GLN A 411 3.31 -6.50 1.02
C GLN A 411 3.36 -5.44 -0.08
N GLU A 412 3.63 -5.84 -1.32
CA GLU A 412 3.62 -4.94 -2.48
C GLU A 412 2.24 -4.33 -2.69
N VAL A 413 1.18 -5.15 -2.67
CA VAL A 413 -0.20 -4.69 -2.83
C VAL A 413 -0.59 -3.71 -1.71
N ILE A 414 -0.22 -3.97 -0.46
CA ILE A 414 -0.46 -3.03 0.66
C ILE A 414 0.21 -1.67 0.40
N VAL A 415 1.46 -1.68 -0.06
CA VAL A 415 2.19 -0.44 -0.40
C VAL A 415 1.50 0.32 -1.52
N TYR A 416 1.15 -0.37 -2.61
CA TYR A 416 0.52 0.26 -3.77
C TYR A 416 -0.88 0.77 -3.47
N VAL A 417 -1.70 -0.03 -2.79
CA VAL A 417 -3.05 0.37 -2.37
C VAL A 417 -2.98 1.51 -1.36
N GLY A 418 -2.11 1.45 -0.35
CA GLY A 418 -1.98 2.54 0.62
C GLY A 418 -1.56 3.85 -0.01
N ARG A 419 -0.73 3.79 -1.07
CA ARG A 419 -0.43 4.96 -1.89
C ARG A 419 -1.65 5.44 -2.68
N LEU A 420 -2.33 4.56 -3.41
CA LEU A 420 -3.49 4.91 -4.22
C LEU A 420 -4.63 5.50 -3.40
N VAL A 421 -4.92 4.96 -2.22
CA VAL A 421 -5.92 5.49 -1.28
C VAL A 421 -5.57 6.92 -0.87
N SER A 422 -4.27 7.22 -0.70
CA SER A 422 -3.80 8.54 -0.29
C SER A 422 -3.79 9.57 -1.43
N THR A 423 -3.50 9.14 -2.67
CA THR A 423 -3.40 10.04 -3.84
C THR A 423 -4.73 10.23 -4.55
N THR A 424 -5.50 9.15 -4.68
CA THR A 424 -6.74 9.11 -5.47
C THR A 424 -7.86 8.38 -4.69
N PRO A 425 -8.36 8.95 -3.56
CA PRO A 425 -9.35 8.30 -2.70
C PRO A 425 -10.63 7.84 -3.43
N LYS A 426 -11.02 8.54 -4.50
CA LYS A 426 -12.21 8.25 -5.32
C LYS A 426 -12.23 6.81 -5.85
N LEU A 427 -11.07 6.24 -6.15
CA LEU A 427 -10.96 4.85 -6.65
C LEU A 427 -11.42 3.81 -5.61
N PHE A 428 -11.55 4.20 -4.34
CA PHE A 428 -11.97 3.33 -3.23
C PHE A 428 -13.38 3.68 -2.73
N GLU A 429 -14.14 4.50 -3.45
CA GLU A 429 -15.56 4.69 -3.19
C GLU A 429 -16.29 3.36 -3.36
N GLY A 430 -17.17 3.07 -2.39
CA GLY A 430 -17.87 1.78 -2.32
C GLY A 430 -17.04 0.62 -1.76
N ILE A 431 -15.77 0.81 -1.39
CA ILE A 431 -14.96 -0.24 -0.76
C ILE A 431 -14.80 0.10 0.72
N LEU A 432 -15.36 -0.69 1.62
CA LEU A 432 -15.24 -0.46 3.07
C LEU A 432 -13.98 -1.11 3.64
N LYS A 433 -13.79 -2.39 3.28
CA LYS A 433 -12.69 -3.24 3.73
C LYS A 433 -11.89 -3.69 2.50
N ILE A 434 -10.61 -3.38 2.49
CA ILE A 434 -9.67 -3.76 1.44
C ILE A 434 -9.11 -5.14 1.79
N ARG A 435 -9.60 -6.17 1.11
CA ARG A 435 -9.14 -7.55 1.31
C ARG A 435 -7.97 -7.83 0.37
N THR A 436 -6.74 -7.82 0.87
CA THR A 436 -5.55 -7.88 0.01
C THR A 436 -5.45 -9.20 -0.77
N GLY A 437 -5.93 -10.30 -0.20
CA GLY A 437 -6.02 -11.60 -0.89
C GLY A 437 -6.96 -11.51 -2.09
N SER A 438 -8.13 -10.89 -1.92
CA SER A 438 -9.08 -10.67 -3.01
C SER A 438 -8.58 -9.68 -4.06
N VAL A 439 -7.75 -8.69 -3.68
CA VAL A 439 -7.08 -7.81 -4.66
C VAL A 439 -6.10 -8.61 -5.51
N ILE A 440 -5.27 -9.50 -4.94
CA ILE A 440 -4.40 -10.39 -5.72
C ILE A 440 -5.22 -11.30 -6.64
N HIS A 441 -6.35 -11.82 -6.15
CA HIS A 441 -7.26 -12.61 -6.98
C HIS A 441 -7.82 -11.80 -8.16
N ALA A 442 -8.27 -10.57 -7.92
CA ALA A 442 -8.72 -9.65 -8.96
C ALA A 442 -7.62 -9.34 -10.00
N MET A 443 -6.36 -9.22 -9.57
CA MET A 443 -5.22 -9.04 -10.48
C MET A 443 -4.98 -10.26 -11.37
N ASN A 444 -5.06 -11.47 -10.81
CA ASN A 444 -4.97 -12.71 -11.60
C ASN A 444 -6.09 -12.79 -12.65
N LEU A 445 -7.33 -12.48 -12.25
CA LEU A 445 -8.48 -12.44 -13.14
C LEU A 445 -8.27 -11.43 -14.27
N TYR A 446 -7.85 -10.20 -13.93
CA TYR A 446 -7.59 -9.16 -14.90
C TYR A 446 -6.55 -9.57 -15.95
N LEU A 447 -5.42 -10.15 -15.52
CA LEU A 447 -4.38 -10.64 -16.44
C LEU A 447 -4.91 -11.74 -17.35
N LYS A 448 -5.66 -12.70 -16.79
CA LYS A 448 -6.29 -13.80 -17.55
C LYS A 448 -7.28 -13.32 -18.60
N PHE A 449 -8.00 -12.23 -18.32
CA PHE A 449 -9.01 -11.69 -19.24
C PHE A 449 -8.43 -10.74 -20.29
N THR A 450 -7.25 -10.18 -20.04
CA THR A 450 -6.62 -9.20 -20.93
C THR A 450 -5.56 -9.84 -21.84
N SER A 451 -5.10 -11.05 -21.52
CA SER A 451 -4.05 -11.76 -22.25
C SER A 451 -4.33 -13.26 -22.34
N ASP A 452 -4.17 -13.86 -23.51
CA ASP A 452 -4.37 -15.30 -23.72
C ASP A 452 -3.34 -16.16 -22.96
N ASN A 453 -2.10 -15.67 -22.87
CA ASN A 453 -1.01 -16.30 -22.12
C ASN A 453 -0.42 -15.30 -21.11
N PRO A 454 -1.12 -15.03 -20.00
CA PRO A 454 -0.64 -14.05 -19.03
C PRO A 454 0.62 -14.57 -18.32
N PRO A 455 1.63 -13.72 -18.08
CA PRO A 455 2.73 -14.08 -17.21
C PRO A 455 2.21 -14.32 -15.78
N ALA A 456 2.90 -15.18 -15.04
CA ALA A 456 2.62 -15.39 -13.63
C ALA A 456 2.80 -14.08 -12.84
N LEU A 457 1.99 -13.89 -11.82
CA LEU A 457 1.93 -12.62 -11.08
C LEU A 457 3.27 -12.33 -10.38
N GLU A 458 3.94 -13.37 -9.91
CA GLU A 458 5.26 -13.34 -9.29
C GLU A 458 6.42 -13.07 -10.25
N SER A 459 6.23 -13.18 -11.58
CA SER A 459 7.29 -12.87 -12.56
C SER A 459 7.29 -11.41 -13.01
N LEU A 460 6.18 -10.69 -12.81
CA LEU A 460 6.05 -9.26 -13.14
C LEU A 460 7.01 -8.39 -12.33
N SER A 461 7.60 -7.38 -12.93
CA SER A 461 8.35 -6.36 -12.19
C SER A 461 7.46 -5.61 -11.18
N PRO A 462 8.01 -5.07 -10.10
CA PRO A 462 7.26 -4.23 -9.15
C PRO A 462 6.43 -3.11 -9.81
N SER A 463 6.96 -2.47 -10.85
CA SER A 463 6.29 -1.41 -11.61
C SER A 463 5.15 -1.95 -12.48
N GLU A 464 5.31 -3.10 -13.13
CA GLU A 464 4.23 -3.80 -13.83
C GLU A 464 3.13 -4.23 -12.87
N LEU A 465 3.51 -4.80 -11.72
CA LEU A 465 2.57 -5.20 -10.68
C LEU A 465 1.73 -4.01 -10.20
N ARG A 466 2.37 -2.86 -9.99
CA ARG A 466 1.67 -1.61 -9.62
C ARG A 466 0.71 -1.14 -10.72
N LYS A 467 1.08 -1.25 -12.01
CA LYS A 467 0.19 -0.92 -13.14
C LYS A 467 -1.04 -1.82 -13.13
N VAL A 468 -0.87 -3.12 -12.89
CA VAL A 468 -1.99 -4.07 -12.78
C VAL A 468 -2.91 -3.70 -11.61
N VAL A 469 -2.36 -3.38 -10.42
CA VAL A 469 -3.18 -2.88 -9.29
C VAL A 469 -3.99 -1.65 -9.71
N TYR A 470 -3.34 -0.66 -10.33
CA TYR A 470 -4.03 0.55 -10.77
C TYR A 470 -5.14 0.25 -11.79
N GLN A 471 -4.89 -0.63 -12.76
CA GLN A 471 -5.87 -1.02 -13.78
C GLN A 471 -7.08 -1.72 -13.15
N VAL A 472 -6.86 -2.65 -12.22
CA VAL A 472 -7.93 -3.34 -11.49
C VAL A 472 -8.86 -2.36 -10.77
N PHE A 473 -8.32 -1.31 -10.13
CA PHE A 473 -9.15 -0.32 -9.42
C PHE A 473 -9.80 0.74 -10.34
N THR A 474 -9.38 0.84 -11.61
CA THR A 474 -9.88 1.84 -12.60
C THR A 474 -10.73 1.24 -13.71
N LEU A 475 -11.10 -0.04 -13.62
CA LEU A 475 -11.90 -0.72 -14.66
C LEU A 475 -13.21 0.01 -15.01
N ARG A 476 -13.92 0.58 -14.04
CA ARG A 476 -15.17 1.33 -14.29
C ARG A 476 -14.94 2.64 -15.06
N ASP A 477 -13.79 3.26 -14.86
CA ASP A 477 -13.48 4.58 -15.40
C ASP A 477 -12.84 4.51 -16.79
N ASN A 478 -12.26 3.34 -17.14
CA ASN A 478 -11.58 3.13 -18.41
C ASN A 478 -12.53 2.54 -19.47
N ALA A 479 -13.14 3.41 -20.27
CA ALA A 479 -14.00 3.03 -21.40
C ALA A 479 -13.28 2.18 -22.48
N ASP A 480 -11.95 2.23 -22.51
CA ASP A 480 -11.13 1.50 -23.48
C ASP A 480 -11.02 -0.01 -23.18
N ILE A 481 -11.24 -0.43 -21.92
CA ILE A 481 -11.16 -1.83 -21.53
C ILE A 481 -12.54 -2.49 -21.72
N ARG A 482 -12.75 -3.09 -22.90
CA ARG A 482 -13.97 -3.89 -23.17
C ARG A 482 -13.86 -5.27 -22.52
N MET A 483 -14.33 -5.39 -21.29
CA MET A 483 -14.54 -6.69 -20.64
C MET A 483 -16.00 -7.12 -20.77
N SER A 484 -16.26 -8.42 -20.76
CA SER A 484 -17.63 -8.91 -20.65
C SER A 484 -18.22 -8.54 -19.28
N GLN A 485 -19.55 -8.52 -19.19
CA GLN A 485 -20.24 -8.21 -17.93
C GLN A 485 -19.87 -9.23 -16.85
N HIS A 486 -19.71 -10.50 -17.21
CA HIS A 486 -19.30 -11.55 -16.29
C HIS A 486 -17.91 -11.26 -15.70
N CYS A 487 -16.92 -10.95 -16.54
CA CYS A 487 -15.58 -10.63 -16.07
C CYS A 487 -15.56 -9.39 -15.14
N THR A 488 -16.38 -8.39 -15.48
CA THR A 488 -16.55 -7.18 -14.65
C THR A 488 -17.12 -7.54 -13.27
N ARG A 489 -18.15 -8.38 -13.22
CA ARG A 489 -18.74 -8.87 -11.96
C ARG A 489 -17.73 -9.63 -11.11
N GLN A 490 -16.88 -10.45 -11.73
CA GLN A 490 -15.84 -11.21 -11.03
C GLN A 490 -14.81 -10.27 -10.37
N ILE A 491 -14.32 -9.27 -11.10
CA ILE A 491 -13.32 -8.33 -10.56
C ILE A 491 -13.93 -7.42 -9.50
N GLU A 492 -15.08 -6.80 -9.78
CA GLU A 492 -15.75 -5.89 -8.84
C GLU A 492 -16.24 -6.61 -7.58
N GLY A 493 -16.72 -7.84 -7.73
CA GLY A 493 -17.04 -8.72 -6.62
C GLY A 493 -15.84 -9.05 -5.76
N ALA A 494 -14.68 -9.32 -6.37
CA ALA A 494 -13.43 -9.62 -5.64
C ALA A 494 -12.93 -8.38 -4.89
N LEU A 495 -13.04 -7.19 -5.48
CA LEU A 495 -12.74 -5.91 -4.80
C LEU A 495 -13.74 -5.57 -3.68
N CYS A 496 -14.82 -6.35 -3.53
CA CYS A 496 -15.88 -6.11 -2.55
C CYS A 496 -16.51 -4.71 -2.68
N ARG A 497 -16.53 -4.15 -3.90
CA ARG A 497 -17.03 -2.80 -4.15
C ARG A 497 -18.55 -2.79 -4.23
N VAL A 498 -19.18 -1.90 -3.47
CA VAL A 498 -20.63 -1.69 -3.46
C VAL A 498 -21.02 -0.35 -4.11
N PRO A 499 -22.27 -0.19 -4.60
CA PRO A 499 -22.79 1.09 -5.06
C PRO A 499 -22.81 2.17 -3.98
N LYS A 500 -23.02 3.42 -4.40
CA LYS A 500 -23.19 4.54 -3.49
C LYS A 500 -24.43 4.35 -2.62
N ASP A 501 -24.32 4.71 -1.34
CA ASP A 501 -25.38 4.61 -0.33
C ASP A 501 -25.89 3.17 -0.12
N PHE A 502 -25.09 2.16 -0.49
CA PHE A 502 -25.48 0.75 -0.39
C PHE A 502 -25.85 0.35 1.04
N PHE A 503 -25.05 0.72 2.04
CA PHE A 503 -25.33 0.35 3.43
C PHE A 503 -26.61 1.01 3.94
N ASP A 504 -26.81 2.30 3.65
CA ASP A 504 -28.04 3.03 3.98
C ASP A 504 -29.27 2.35 3.36
N ARG A 505 -29.16 1.85 2.12
CA ARG A 505 -30.23 1.10 1.46
C ARG A 505 -30.47 -0.26 2.08
N VAL A 506 -29.42 -0.97 2.50
CA VAL A 506 -29.57 -2.25 3.22
C VAL A 506 -30.24 -2.00 4.58
N TRP A 507 -29.96 -0.88 5.24
CA TRP A 507 -30.69 -0.46 6.44
C TRP A 507 -32.18 -0.29 6.15
N ASP A 508 -32.54 0.42 5.08
CA ASP A 508 -33.94 0.59 4.67
C ASP A 508 -34.62 -0.77 4.40
N VAL A 509 -33.95 -1.69 3.70
CA VAL A 509 -34.44 -3.06 3.49
C VAL A 509 -34.66 -3.77 4.83
N MET A 510 -33.72 -3.66 5.77
CA MET A 510 -33.84 -4.26 7.09
C MET A 510 -35.06 -3.73 7.86
N THR A 511 -35.40 -2.43 7.77
CA THR A 511 -36.61 -1.89 8.43
C THR A 511 -37.92 -2.53 7.96
N ARG A 512 -37.91 -3.10 6.75
CA ARG A 512 -39.07 -3.74 6.09
C ARG A 512 -38.97 -5.27 6.06
N THR A 513 -38.06 -5.83 6.86
CA THR A 513 -37.79 -7.26 6.92
C THR A 513 -37.72 -7.72 8.38
N PRO A 514 -38.86 -7.99 9.05
CA PRO A 514 -38.92 -8.29 10.48
C PRO A 514 -38.02 -9.45 10.93
N GLY A 515 -37.90 -10.49 10.10
CA GLY A 515 -37.02 -11.63 10.38
C GLY A 515 -35.56 -11.42 9.99
N GLY A 516 -35.18 -10.28 9.39
CA GLY A 516 -33.83 -10.00 8.92
C GLY A 516 -33.46 -10.70 7.61
N ILE A 517 -32.16 -10.66 7.27
CA ILE A 517 -31.62 -11.11 5.98
C ILE A 517 -30.72 -12.32 6.17
N VAL A 518 -30.82 -13.31 5.28
CA VAL A 518 -29.96 -14.51 5.27
C VAL A 518 -29.16 -14.58 3.98
N VAL A 519 -27.86 -14.85 4.10
CA VAL A 519 -26.90 -15.03 3.00
C VAL A 519 -25.97 -16.20 3.30
N GLY A 520 -25.89 -17.18 2.41
CA GLY A 520 -25.02 -18.35 2.56
C GLY A 520 -25.27 -19.10 3.87
N GLY A 521 -26.52 -19.15 4.32
CA GLY A 521 -26.92 -19.73 5.62
C GLY A 521 -26.59 -18.88 6.86
N HIS A 522 -25.94 -17.73 6.71
CA HIS A 522 -25.64 -16.79 7.79
C HIS A 522 -26.76 -15.76 7.92
N HIS A 523 -27.14 -15.43 9.15
CA HIS A 523 -28.32 -14.61 9.45
C HIS A 523 -27.93 -13.28 10.08
N LEU A 524 -28.41 -12.18 9.49
CA LEU A 524 -28.39 -10.85 10.07
C LEU A 524 -29.81 -10.49 10.54
N PRO A 525 -30.11 -10.58 11.85
CA PRO A 525 -31.45 -10.34 12.35
C PRO A 525 -31.79 -8.84 12.32
N GLN A 526 -33.07 -8.50 12.14
CA GLN A 526 -33.52 -7.11 12.21
C GLN A 526 -33.32 -6.52 13.61
N GLN A 527 -33.75 -7.26 14.63
CA GLN A 527 -33.53 -6.93 16.03
C GLN A 527 -32.54 -7.93 16.65
N PRO A 528 -31.57 -7.48 17.45
CA PRO A 528 -31.41 -6.13 17.98
C PRO A 528 -30.64 -5.15 17.06
N THR A 529 -30.25 -5.55 15.85
CA THR A 529 -29.41 -4.74 14.95
C THR A 529 -29.91 -3.30 14.77
N LEU A 530 -31.21 -3.10 14.51
CA LEU A 530 -31.77 -1.75 14.31
C LEU A 530 -31.99 -0.97 15.61
N SER A 531 -32.08 -1.64 16.76
CA SER A 531 -32.21 -0.96 18.06
C SER A 531 -30.87 -0.60 18.70
N GLU A 532 -29.81 -1.36 18.40
CA GLU A 532 -28.46 -1.14 18.93
C GLU A 532 -27.60 -0.23 18.06
N LEU A 533 -27.83 -0.20 16.75
CA LEU A 533 -27.01 0.53 15.78
C LEU A 533 -27.78 1.69 15.16
N THR A 534 -27.10 2.49 14.33
CA THR A 534 -27.74 3.54 13.53
C THR A 534 -27.35 3.41 12.06
N ILE A 535 -28.16 3.99 11.17
CA ILE A 535 -27.94 3.96 9.72
C ILE A 535 -26.54 4.46 9.30
N TYR A 536 -25.98 5.43 10.04
CA TYR A 536 -24.65 6.00 9.77
C TYR A 536 -23.52 5.35 10.58
N ASP A 537 -23.82 4.30 11.34
CA ASP A 537 -22.80 3.60 12.14
C ASP A 537 -21.95 2.69 11.25
N LEU A 538 -20.63 2.86 11.36
CA LEU A 538 -19.65 1.99 10.72
C LEU A 538 -19.85 0.52 11.13
N ASN A 539 -20.28 0.25 12.37
CA ASN A 539 -20.52 -1.10 12.85
C ASN A 539 -21.63 -1.81 12.06
N PHE A 540 -22.68 -1.10 11.66
CA PHE A 540 -23.74 -1.69 10.82
C PHE A 540 -23.17 -2.08 9.45
N ALA A 541 -22.42 -1.17 8.82
CA ALA A 541 -21.78 -1.46 7.54
C ALA A 541 -20.80 -2.64 7.62
N LEU A 542 -20.09 -2.79 8.75
CA LEU A 542 -19.22 -3.93 9.01
C LEU A 542 -20.00 -5.24 9.18
N GLN A 543 -21.16 -5.25 9.85
CA GLN A 543 -22.02 -6.43 9.96
C GLN A 543 -22.55 -6.89 8.60
N VAL A 544 -22.99 -5.95 7.74
CA VAL A 544 -23.40 -6.25 6.37
C VAL A 544 -22.23 -6.78 5.54
N GLU A 545 -21.04 -6.19 5.68
CA GLU A 545 -19.84 -6.67 5.00
C GLU A 545 -19.47 -8.09 5.44
N MET A 546 -19.52 -8.37 6.75
CA MET A 546 -19.30 -9.70 7.32
C MET A 546 -20.32 -10.71 6.79
N LEU A 547 -21.60 -10.35 6.72
CA LEU A 547 -22.63 -11.22 6.15
C LEU A 547 -22.28 -11.63 4.71
N LEU A 548 -21.96 -10.65 3.86
CA LEU A 548 -21.58 -10.89 2.45
C LEU A 548 -20.23 -11.60 2.32
N SER A 549 -19.35 -11.53 3.34
CA SER A 549 -18.00 -12.08 3.29
C SER A 549 -17.96 -13.61 3.19
N HIS A 550 -19.06 -14.30 3.55
CA HIS A 550 -19.24 -15.75 3.44
C HIS A 550 -19.48 -16.22 1.99
N ILE A 551 -19.70 -15.30 1.05
CA ILE A 551 -19.85 -15.62 -0.35
C ILE A 551 -18.48 -15.93 -0.96
N SER A 552 -18.30 -17.15 -1.46
CA SER A 552 -17.04 -17.62 -2.04
C SER A 552 -16.80 -17.10 -3.46
N LEU A 553 -17.85 -17.01 -4.28
CA LEU A 553 -17.75 -16.62 -5.69
C LEU A 553 -17.91 -15.10 -5.86
N PRO A 554 -16.89 -14.39 -6.38
CA PRO A 554 -16.94 -12.94 -6.59
C PRO A 554 -18.13 -12.45 -7.42
N GLU A 555 -18.42 -13.11 -8.54
CA GLU A 555 -19.55 -12.79 -9.43
C GLU A 555 -20.89 -12.93 -8.73
N TYR A 556 -21.05 -13.97 -7.89
CA TYR A 556 -22.27 -14.18 -7.12
C TYR A 556 -22.42 -13.12 -6.03
N ARG A 557 -21.32 -12.72 -5.38
CA ARG A 557 -21.32 -11.59 -4.43
C ARG A 557 -21.78 -10.31 -5.13
N HIS A 558 -21.35 -10.07 -6.36
CA HIS A 558 -21.78 -8.89 -7.11
C HIS A 558 -23.28 -8.93 -7.43
N VAL A 559 -23.82 -10.09 -7.82
CA VAL A 559 -25.27 -10.27 -8.04
C VAL A 559 -26.06 -10.13 -6.74
N MET A 560 -25.53 -10.58 -5.60
CA MET A 560 -26.14 -10.38 -4.28
C MET A 560 -26.29 -8.89 -3.93
N ILE A 561 -25.26 -8.10 -4.25
CA ILE A 561 -25.29 -6.64 -4.11
C ILE A 561 -26.34 -6.03 -5.04
N GLU A 562 -26.41 -6.45 -6.31
CA GLU A 562 -27.47 -6.02 -7.25
C GLU A 562 -28.86 -6.36 -6.71
N LEU A 563 -29.07 -7.57 -6.17
CA LEU A 563 -30.34 -8.00 -5.60
C LEU A 563 -30.79 -7.10 -4.45
N LEU A 564 -29.92 -6.82 -3.48
CA LEU A 564 -30.25 -5.93 -2.35
C LEU A 564 -30.66 -4.53 -2.82
N MET A 565 -30.00 -4.02 -3.86
CA MET A 565 -30.37 -2.73 -4.47
C MET A 565 -31.74 -2.78 -5.17
N VAL A 566 -32.08 -3.89 -5.81
CA VAL A 566 -33.40 -4.08 -6.43
C VAL A 566 -34.49 -4.20 -5.35
N ILE A 567 -34.23 -4.92 -4.26
CA ILE A 567 -35.16 -5.02 -3.12
C ILE A 567 -35.45 -3.63 -2.54
N ASP A 568 -34.40 -2.83 -2.27
CA ASP A 568 -34.54 -1.44 -1.80
C ASP A 568 -35.45 -0.61 -2.73
N VAL A 569 -35.21 -0.67 -4.05
CA VAL A 569 -35.99 0.09 -5.03
C VAL A 569 -37.46 -0.37 -5.05
N ILE A 570 -37.74 -1.68 -4.95
CA ILE A 570 -39.11 -2.20 -4.93
C ILE A 570 -39.84 -1.76 -3.65
N LEU A 571 -39.22 -1.90 -2.48
CA LEU A 571 -39.82 -1.53 -1.21
C LEU A 571 -40.05 -0.02 -1.09
N LYS A 572 -39.11 0.81 -1.59
CA LYS A 572 -39.28 2.28 -1.63
C LYS A 572 -40.42 2.72 -2.54
N ARG A 573 -40.63 2.03 -3.66
CA ARG A 573 -41.71 2.35 -4.61
C ARG A 573 -43.08 1.86 -4.16
N ASN A 574 -43.14 0.85 -3.30
CA ASN A 574 -44.36 0.23 -2.81
C ASN A 574 -44.35 0.17 -1.28
N PRO A 575 -44.67 1.27 -0.59
CA PRO A 575 -44.67 1.36 0.88
C PRO A 575 -45.63 0.41 1.60
N GLU A 576 -46.51 -0.26 0.87
CA GLU A 576 -47.41 -1.31 1.34
C GLU A 576 -46.73 -2.69 1.44
N PHE A 577 -45.58 -2.90 0.79
CA PHE A 577 -44.90 -4.19 0.80
C PHE A 577 -43.89 -4.28 1.95
N SER A 578 -44.03 -5.34 2.75
CA SER A 578 -43.06 -5.75 3.75
C SER A 578 -42.90 -7.26 3.66
N PHE A 579 -41.71 -7.77 3.94
CA PHE A 579 -41.57 -9.22 4.12
C PHE A 579 -42.23 -9.62 5.44
N SER A 580 -42.78 -10.83 5.51
CA SER A 580 -43.45 -11.36 6.70
C SER A 580 -42.50 -12.07 7.67
N ASP A 581 -41.38 -12.59 7.16
CA ASP A 581 -40.35 -13.30 7.94
C ASP A 581 -38.95 -12.99 7.36
N LYS A 582 -37.93 -13.75 7.75
CA LYS A 582 -36.56 -13.66 7.25
C LYS A 582 -36.51 -13.88 5.74
N VAL A 583 -35.65 -13.13 5.08
CA VAL A 583 -35.47 -13.22 3.62
C VAL A 583 -34.16 -13.91 3.32
N ASP A 584 -34.25 -15.09 2.72
CA ASP A 584 -33.11 -15.82 2.17
C ASP A 584 -32.82 -15.31 0.75
N LEU A 585 -31.72 -14.56 0.62
CA LEU A 585 -31.32 -13.97 -0.66
C LEU A 585 -30.87 -15.03 -1.67
N ASP A 586 -30.32 -16.17 -1.22
CA ASP A 586 -29.91 -17.26 -2.11
C ASP A 586 -31.12 -17.94 -2.76
N VAL A 587 -32.25 -18.03 -2.04
CA VAL A 587 -33.52 -18.48 -2.62
C VAL A 587 -33.98 -17.50 -3.71
N LEU A 588 -33.93 -16.19 -3.46
CA LEU A 588 -34.35 -15.18 -4.44
C LEU A 588 -33.52 -15.20 -5.72
N ILE A 589 -32.19 -15.36 -5.61
CA ILE A 589 -31.32 -15.48 -6.79
C ILE A 589 -31.62 -16.77 -7.57
N ARG A 590 -31.84 -17.90 -6.88
CA ARG A 590 -32.21 -19.17 -7.52
C ARG A 590 -33.56 -19.09 -8.26
N ASP A 591 -34.56 -18.45 -7.65
CA ASP A 591 -35.87 -18.25 -8.29
C ASP A 591 -35.71 -17.38 -9.56
N ALA A 592 -34.95 -16.29 -9.49
CA ALA A 592 -34.66 -15.43 -10.64
C ALA A 592 -33.90 -16.17 -11.74
N PHE A 593 -32.92 -17.00 -11.37
CA PHE A 593 -32.15 -17.82 -12.32
C PHE A 593 -33.04 -18.87 -13.00
N SER A 594 -33.93 -19.54 -12.25
CA SER A 594 -34.89 -20.49 -12.81
C SER A 594 -35.80 -19.83 -13.85
N MET A 595 -36.29 -18.62 -13.59
CA MET A 595 -37.09 -17.84 -14.53
C MET A 595 -36.29 -17.43 -15.77
N PHE A 596 -35.04 -16.99 -15.60
CA PHE A 596 -34.15 -16.66 -16.72
C PHE A 596 -33.94 -17.89 -17.62
N LYS A 597 -33.63 -19.04 -17.02
CA LYS A 597 -33.39 -20.29 -17.75
C LYS A 597 -34.61 -20.71 -18.58
N ALA A 598 -35.80 -20.66 -17.99
CA ALA A 598 -37.04 -21.06 -18.65
C ALA A 598 -37.36 -20.22 -19.91
N GLU A 599 -36.91 -18.96 -19.97
CA GLU A 599 -37.19 -18.05 -21.08
C GLU A 599 -36.05 -17.95 -22.11
N LYS A 600 -34.80 -18.10 -21.66
CA LYS A 600 -33.61 -17.77 -22.48
C LYS A 600 -32.81 -18.99 -22.92
N GLU A 601 -32.97 -20.14 -22.28
CA GLU A 601 -32.17 -21.33 -22.60
C GLU A 601 -32.99 -22.47 -23.22
N SER A 602 -32.40 -23.15 -24.20
CA SER A 602 -32.99 -24.30 -24.87
C SER A 602 -33.15 -25.49 -23.91
N PRO A 603 -34.20 -26.34 -24.06
CA PRO A 603 -34.33 -27.57 -23.30
C PRO A 603 -33.18 -28.53 -23.65
N GLY A 604 -32.14 -28.55 -22.81
CA GLY A 604 -30.90 -29.31 -23.04
C GLY A 604 -29.62 -28.63 -22.53
N SER A 605 -29.68 -27.37 -22.08
CA SER A 605 -28.54 -26.72 -21.41
C SER A 605 -28.29 -27.31 -20.02
N ASP A 606 -27.01 -27.42 -19.64
CA ASP A 606 -26.57 -27.91 -18.33
C ASP A 606 -27.39 -27.25 -17.20
N PRO A 607 -28.04 -28.03 -16.30
CA PRO A 607 -28.80 -27.52 -15.16
C PRO A 607 -28.04 -26.49 -14.30
N ASN A 608 -26.72 -26.55 -14.27
CA ASN A 608 -25.89 -25.72 -13.40
C ASN A 608 -25.14 -24.57 -14.11
N ASN A 609 -25.35 -24.35 -15.42
CA ASN A 609 -24.61 -23.31 -16.13
C ASN A 609 -25.20 -21.92 -15.89
N VAL A 610 -24.65 -21.20 -14.91
CA VAL A 610 -25.07 -19.83 -14.55
C VAL A 610 -24.36 -18.75 -15.38
N THR A 611 -23.42 -19.13 -16.24
CA THR A 611 -22.54 -18.19 -16.97
C THR A 611 -23.31 -17.18 -17.82
N ASN A 612 -24.36 -17.63 -18.52
CA ASN A 612 -25.18 -16.77 -19.39
C ASN A 612 -25.95 -15.70 -18.59
N PHE A 613 -26.38 -16.04 -17.37
CA PHE A 613 -27.02 -15.10 -16.47
C PHE A 613 -26.01 -14.04 -15.99
N TYR A 614 -24.79 -14.45 -15.63
CA TYR A 614 -23.73 -13.54 -15.22
C TYR A 614 -23.19 -12.67 -16.36
N ASP A 615 -23.27 -13.12 -17.61
CA ASP A 615 -22.84 -12.32 -18.76
C ASP A 615 -23.93 -11.36 -19.26
N SER A 616 -25.19 -11.56 -18.84
CA SER A 616 -26.30 -10.69 -19.21
C SER A 616 -26.14 -9.28 -18.61
N PRO A 617 -26.51 -8.21 -19.34
CA PRO A 617 -26.45 -6.83 -18.84
C PRO A 617 -27.22 -6.66 -17.53
N SER A 618 -26.77 -5.75 -16.66
CA SER A 618 -27.40 -5.53 -15.34
C SER A 618 -28.88 -5.15 -15.42
N SER A 619 -29.35 -4.54 -16.52
CA SER A 619 -30.78 -4.28 -16.75
C SER A 619 -31.61 -5.56 -16.92
N VAL A 620 -31.05 -6.57 -17.60
CA VAL A 620 -31.69 -7.86 -17.81
C VAL A 620 -31.69 -8.65 -16.52
N THR A 621 -30.54 -8.76 -15.82
CA THR A 621 -30.50 -9.48 -14.54
C THR A 621 -31.41 -8.84 -13.50
N SER A 622 -31.43 -7.51 -13.39
CA SER A 622 -32.33 -6.78 -12.49
C SER A 622 -33.81 -7.06 -12.76
N CYS A 623 -34.20 -7.25 -14.03
CA CYS A 623 -35.57 -7.62 -14.40
C CYS A 623 -35.95 -8.98 -13.80
N TYR A 624 -35.11 -10.01 -13.98
CA TYR A 624 -35.37 -11.34 -13.42
C TYR A 624 -35.32 -11.35 -11.88
N LEU A 625 -34.37 -10.62 -11.28
CA LEU A 625 -34.32 -10.44 -9.82
C LEU A 625 -35.61 -9.79 -9.30
N SER A 626 -36.11 -8.74 -9.98
CA SER A 626 -37.35 -8.07 -9.59
C SER A 626 -38.57 -9.00 -9.65
N ARG A 627 -38.65 -9.88 -10.65
CA ARG A 627 -39.72 -10.88 -10.79
C ARG A 627 -39.68 -11.93 -9.68
N GLY A 628 -38.49 -12.42 -9.33
CA GLY A 628 -38.29 -13.32 -8.19
C GLY A 628 -38.76 -12.68 -6.88
N ILE A 629 -38.35 -11.44 -6.61
CA ILE A 629 -38.75 -10.69 -5.40
C ILE A 629 -40.27 -10.49 -5.35
N MET A 630 -40.87 -9.99 -6.44
CA MET A 630 -42.32 -9.74 -6.48
C MET A 630 -43.13 -11.02 -6.29
N THR A 631 -42.70 -12.13 -6.89
CA THR A 631 -43.38 -13.41 -6.73
C THR A 631 -43.45 -13.80 -5.25
N ARG A 632 -42.35 -13.64 -4.51
CA ARG A 632 -42.26 -13.91 -3.07
C ARG A 632 -43.05 -12.93 -2.23
N LEU A 633 -42.97 -11.63 -2.48
CA LEU A 633 -43.76 -10.61 -1.77
C LEU A 633 -45.27 -10.85 -1.93
N LEU A 634 -45.71 -11.31 -3.10
CA LEU A 634 -47.12 -11.61 -3.36
C LEU A 634 -47.57 -12.95 -2.77
N THR A 635 -46.70 -13.98 -2.72
CA THR A 635 -47.05 -15.29 -2.14
C THR A 635 -46.95 -15.33 -0.62
N SER A 636 -46.11 -14.51 0.00
CA SER A 636 -45.89 -14.52 1.45
C SER A 636 -46.98 -13.81 2.28
N GLY A 637 -48.12 -13.50 1.64
CA GLY A 637 -49.25 -12.82 2.24
C GLY A 637 -48.97 -11.34 2.41
N ILE A 638 -49.87 -10.48 1.93
CA ILE A 638 -49.81 -9.03 2.17
C ILE A 638 -49.90 -8.84 3.69
N GLY A 639 -48.76 -8.62 4.34
CA GLY A 639 -48.72 -8.08 5.70
C GLY A 639 -49.22 -6.65 5.62
N ILE A 640 -50.55 -6.47 5.59
CA ILE A 640 -51.17 -5.16 5.77
C ILE A 640 -50.64 -4.68 7.11
N SER A 641 -49.81 -3.64 7.10
CA SER A 641 -49.47 -2.91 8.31
C SER A 641 -50.78 -2.35 8.86
N THR A 642 -51.38 -3.06 9.81
CA THR A 642 -52.38 -2.50 10.72
C THR A 642 -51.67 -1.52 11.63
N GLU A 643 -51.22 -0.39 11.08
CA GLU A 643 -51.17 0.82 11.89
C GLU A 643 -52.61 1.25 12.06
N GLU A 644 -53.14 0.94 13.24
CA GLU A 644 -54.43 1.39 13.72
C GLU A 644 -54.53 2.91 13.52
N CYS A 645 -55.36 3.33 12.56
CA CYS A 645 -56.09 4.58 12.67
C CYS A 645 -57.01 4.46 13.89
N SER A 646 -56.49 4.72 15.09
CA SER A 646 -57.30 5.11 16.23
C SER A 646 -57.38 6.63 16.23
N ILE A 647 -58.53 7.14 15.80
CA ILE A 647 -58.98 8.48 16.19
C ILE A 647 -59.43 8.36 17.65
N SER A 648 -58.64 8.92 18.56
CA SER A 648 -59.10 9.49 19.83
C SER A 648 -58.03 10.41 20.40
#